data_AF-A0A954LD43-F1
#
_entry.id   AF-A0A954LD43-F1
#
_cell.length_a   1.000
_cell.length_b   1.000
_cell.length_c   1.000
_cell.angle_alpha   90.00
_cell.angle_beta   90.00
_cell.angle_gamma   90.00
#
_symmetry.space_group_name_H-M   'P 1'
#
loop_
_entity.id
_entity.type
_entity.pdbx_description
1 polymer ?
#
loop_
_entity_poly.entity_id
_entity_poly.type
_entity_poly.pdbx_seq_one_letter_code
_entity_poly.pdbx_strand_id
1 'polypeptide(L)'
;HPSFVLGYFNAPVGKPLEHELTVWLNRNELIGFNTASLAPAANYYKPKRAMEFTGPGIVVDWLDIEGPLYNTWPPASHTLLFGELPIVEFKSEEHPETRPPNRSRPRQLGAGMNRADPEPGIWTVHSDQPIRDADRLLGQFLPRLFRRPVEDGVRQAYVRIVEQRLQAGDCFELAMRAAYRSALVSPDFLYLLSGSAADVVKSPETDGEAESSGQPSDDFALASRLSYLLWNSAPDDQLNALAASGQLRQPAVLHQQVERLLQHAHSQRFVNDFTGQWLKLYDIAATDPDRKLYPEFSPYLQDAMVAETRAYFRELLNHDLNVSHLMTSDFVMINQKLADHYGIQGVTGTQIRRVPLPPDCPRGGFLTQASVLKVTANGTTTSPVPRGAFVLARLLGEPPEPPPSNVPAIEPDVQGATTIREQLARHRDNPVCASCHQRIDPPGFALESFDVIGGFRTRYRSVGEGDPAERGAIDPFINLSFRLGKPVDSTGTLTDGRSFDDVRSFQVLMSHNAEALMLNLATQFLTYGTGRPPGFRDRDAMAGIVQRTMQARGGVRTLLHEVIGSSLFTGDHEISPYQPVGATSRPDSVAADARDNHRFLMTEVLPPVLHPAVPLVAQPVAAELPGNYIFADERSVDVRVMGLFFPERVDAFRMLLRQFPDVRLRSVDYDTAQATIQYASNADHFRNASHEQVMQRLNDRIRQQSRGLFSVAHPGKLPHEVLEKIEISISGLDCDACSLAVHDILTRQQGVVHATASFADRVAIAWIDPKATSREELEQALKKSNVAIPE
;
A
#
# COMPACT_ATOMS: atom_id res chain seq x y z
N HIS A 1 -15.72 -10.05 -7.99
CA HIS A 1 -14.50 -9.82 -8.78
C HIS A 1 -13.95 -8.46 -8.41
N PRO A 2 -12.63 -8.31 -8.17
CA PRO A 2 -12.05 -6.98 -8.06
C PRO A 2 -12.25 -6.27 -9.40
N SER A 3 -13.09 -5.24 -9.41
CA SER A 3 -13.28 -4.35 -10.56
C SER A 3 -12.66 -3.01 -10.20
N PHE A 4 -11.90 -2.42 -11.12
CA PHE A 4 -11.37 -1.06 -10.97
C PHE A 4 -12.16 -0.11 -11.85
N VAL A 5 -12.36 1.12 -11.38
CA VAL A 5 -13.08 2.15 -12.13
C VAL A 5 -12.12 2.78 -13.14
N LEU A 6 -12.49 2.73 -14.43
CA LEU A 6 -11.71 3.35 -15.52
C LEU A 6 -11.96 4.85 -15.63
N GLY A 7 -13.17 5.30 -15.28
CA GLY A 7 -13.54 6.70 -15.34
C GLY A 7 -15.03 6.92 -15.08
N TYR A 8 -15.39 8.17 -14.83
CA TYR A 8 -16.77 8.63 -14.71
C TYR A 8 -17.09 9.59 -15.85
N PHE A 9 -18.10 9.25 -16.63
CA PHE A 9 -18.48 10.00 -17.83
C PHE A 9 -19.85 10.66 -17.65
N ASN A 10 -20.01 11.83 -18.24
CA ASN A 10 -21.30 12.52 -18.25
C ASN A 10 -22.25 11.81 -19.23
N ALA A 11 -23.52 11.69 -18.85
CA ALA A 11 -24.60 11.21 -19.70
C ALA A 11 -25.85 12.11 -19.52
N PRO A 12 -25.84 13.34 -20.05
CA PRO A 12 -26.96 14.28 -19.89
C PRO A 12 -28.21 13.81 -20.66
N VAL A 13 -29.38 14.05 -20.06
CA VAL A 13 -30.67 13.65 -20.64
C VAL A 13 -30.86 14.29 -22.03
N GLY A 14 -31.23 13.45 -23.01
CA GLY A 14 -31.54 13.89 -24.38
C GLY A 14 -30.35 14.39 -25.20
N LYS A 15 -29.12 14.20 -24.70
CA LYS A 15 -27.89 14.67 -25.35
C LYS A 15 -26.92 13.49 -25.46
N PRO A 16 -26.90 12.77 -26.59
CA PRO A 16 -25.94 11.69 -26.79
C PRO A 16 -24.51 12.27 -26.74
N LEU A 17 -23.61 11.54 -26.09
CA LEU A 17 -22.20 11.89 -25.98
C LEU A 17 -21.36 10.68 -26.39
N GLU A 18 -20.25 10.97 -27.05
CA GLU A 18 -19.20 10.02 -27.37
C GLU A 18 -18.06 10.20 -26.37
N HIS A 19 -17.53 9.09 -25.86
CA HIS A 19 -16.40 9.08 -24.94
C HIS A 19 -15.36 8.11 -25.45
N GLU A 20 -14.14 8.60 -25.62
CA GLU A 20 -13.00 7.80 -26.03
C GLU A 20 -12.08 7.58 -24.83
N LEU A 21 -11.60 6.35 -24.65
CA LEU A 21 -10.66 6.00 -23.58
C LEU A 21 -9.63 5.00 -24.10
N THR A 22 -8.36 5.25 -23.80
CA THR A 22 -7.28 4.30 -24.00
C THR A 22 -6.91 3.70 -22.64
N VAL A 23 -7.06 2.39 -22.50
CA VAL A 23 -6.77 1.70 -21.23
C VAL A 23 -5.88 0.49 -21.47
N TRP A 24 -5.00 0.24 -20.51
CA TRP A 24 -4.24 -1.00 -20.46
C TRP A 24 -5.14 -2.09 -19.86
N LEU A 25 -5.33 -3.17 -20.61
CA LEU A 25 -6.03 -4.36 -20.13
C LEU A 25 -5.05 -5.53 -20.01
N ASN A 26 -5.03 -6.15 -18.84
CA ASN A 26 -4.33 -7.41 -18.67
C ASN A 26 -5.11 -8.56 -19.30
N ARG A 27 -4.41 -9.68 -19.52
CA ARG A 27 -5.02 -10.91 -20.03
C ARG A 27 -6.23 -11.31 -19.18
N ASN A 28 -7.38 -11.53 -19.84
CA ASN A 28 -8.66 -11.91 -19.24
C ASN A 28 -9.36 -10.82 -18.39
N GLU A 29 -8.92 -9.56 -18.46
CA GLU A 29 -9.72 -8.46 -17.90
C GLU A 29 -10.96 -8.19 -18.78
N LEU A 30 -12.07 -7.87 -18.12
CA LEU A 30 -13.34 -7.55 -18.77
C LEU A 30 -13.68 -6.09 -18.49
N ILE A 31 -14.17 -5.38 -19.51
CA ILE A 31 -14.73 -4.04 -19.36
C ILE A 31 -16.25 -4.14 -19.19
N GLY A 32 -16.79 -3.36 -18.25
CA GLY A 32 -18.23 -3.19 -18.09
C GLY A 32 -18.56 -1.73 -17.79
N PHE A 33 -19.76 -1.32 -18.17
CA PHE A 33 -20.28 0.03 -17.90
C PHE A 33 -21.45 -0.07 -16.92
N ASN A 34 -21.56 0.93 -16.03
CA ASN A 34 -22.62 1.01 -15.04
C ASN A 34 -23.03 2.47 -14.83
N THR A 35 -24.25 2.68 -14.35
CA THR A 35 -24.80 4.00 -14.04
C THR A 35 -24.32 4.45 -12.65
N ALA A 36 -23.38 5.39 -12.59
CA ALA A 36 -22.81 5.85 -11.32
C ALA A 36 -23.76 6.71 -10.46
N SER A 37 -24.68 7.45 -11.11
CA SER A 37 -25.62 8.37 -10.47
C SER A 37 -27.07 7.87 -10.40
N LEU A 38 -27.35 6.68 -10.94
CA LEU A 38 -28.66 6.04 -10.82
C LEU A 38 -28.54 4.88 -9.84
N ALA A 39 -29.46 4.81 -8.87
CA ALA A 39 -29.62 3.65 -7.99
C ALA A 39 -29.63 2.35 -8.83
N PRO A 40 -29.04 1.24 -8.36
CA PRO A 40 -28.51 0.18 -9.22
C PRO A 40 -29.53 -0.25 -10.28
N ALA A 41 -29.34 0.27 -11.49
CA ALA A 41 -30.12 -0.10 -12.65
C ALA A 41 -29.55 -1.42 -13.15
N ALA A 42 -30.39 -2.45 -13.27
CA ALA A 42 -29.96 -3.70 -13.85
C ALA A 42 -29.64 -3.47 -15.34
N ASN A 43 -28.43 -3.86 -15.75
CA ASN A 43 -28.05 -3.90 -17.17
C ASN A 43 -28.90 -4.97 -17.86
N TYR A 44 -29.86 -4.56 -18.70
CA TYR A 44 -30.68 -5.48 -19.49
C TYR A 44 -30.24 -5.47 -20.95
N TYR A 45 -29.61 -6.55 -21.42
CA TYR A 45 -29.45 -6.77 -22.86
C TYR A 45 -30.70 -7.43 -23.41
N LYS A 46 -31.62 -6.64 -24.00
CA LYS A 46 -32.76 -7.14 -24.78
C LYS A 46 -32.99 -6.26 -26.01
N PRO A 47 -32.87 -6.80 -27.23
CA PRO A 47 -33.12 -6.04 -28.46
C PRO A 47 -34.49 -5.34 -28.44
N LYS A 48 -34.56 -4.10 -28.94
CA LYS A 48 -35.78 -3.28 -29.13
C LYS A 48 -36.52 -2.78 -27.89
N ARG A 49 -36.10 -3.14 -26.66
CA ARG A 49 -36.78 -2.72 -25.42
C ARG A 49 -36.37 -1.36 -24.88
N ALA A 50 -35.20 -0.83 -25.30
CA ALA A 50 -34.72 0.49 -24.87
C ALA A 50 -35.71 1.60 -25.28
N MET A 51 -36.36 1.47 -26.44
CA MET A 51 -37.38 2.40 -26.93
C MET A 51 -38.70 2.34 -26.15
N GLU A 52 -38.95 1.26 -25.41
CA GLU A 52 -40.15 1.06 -24.59
C GLU A 52 -39.92 1.42 -23.11
N PHE A 53 -38.68 1.71 -22.72
CA PHE A 53 -38.33 1.99 -21.33
C PHE A 53 -38.69 3.44 -20.96
N THR A 54 -39.50 3.59 -19.91
CA THR A 54 -40.02 4.90 -19.47
C THR A 54 -39.37 5.43 -18.19
N GLY A 55 -38.30 4.78 -17.71
CA GLY A 55 -37.57 5.18 -16.51
C GLY A 55 -36.27 5.94 -16.80
N PRO A 56 -35.54 6.39 -15.77
CA PRO A 56 -34.19 6.90 -15.93
C PRO A 56 -33.25 5.75 -16.32
N GLY A 57 -32.45 5.95 -17.38
CA GLY A 57 -31.55 4.92 -17.89
C GLY A 57 -30.53 5.49 -18.87
N ILE A 58 -29.52 4.69 -19.16
CA ILE A 58 -28.51 4.99 -20.20
C ILE A 58 -28.72 4.01 -21.34
N VAL A 59 -28.73 4.53 -22.57
CA VAL A 59 -28.73 3.73 -23.80
C VAL A 59 -27.34 3.84 -24.41
N VAL A 60 -26.72 2.69 -24.68
CA VAL A 60 -25.46 2.61 -25.44
C VAL A 60 -25.84 2.23 -26.87
N ASP A 61 -25.54 3.12 -27.82
CA ASP A 61 -25.86 2.91 -29.23
C ASP A 61 -24.86 1.94 -29.88
N TRP A 62 -23.57 2.25 -29.75
CA TRP A 62 -22.47 1.41 -30.19
C TRP A 62 -21.34 1.41 -29.15
N LEU A 63 -20.51 0.38 -29.21
CA LEU A 63 -19.23 0.29 -28.50
C LEU A 63 -18.23 -0.26 -29.49
N ASP A 64 -17.17 0.49 -29.73
CA ASP A 64 -16.05 0.05 -30.55
C ASP A 64 -14.83 -0.23 -29.66
N ILE A 65 -14.09 -1.28 -29.98
CA ILE A 65 -12.89 -1.70 -29.23
C ILE A 65 -11.81 -2.04 -30.26
N GLU A 66 -10.77 -1.23 -30.29
CA GLU A 66 -9.59 -1.46 -31.10
C GLU A 66 -8.43 -1.99 -30.23
N GLY A 67 -7.83 -3.11 -30.62
CA GLY A 67 -6.65 -3.64 -29.93
C GLY A 67 -6.22 -5.05 -30.38
N PRO A 68 -5.00 -5.50 -30.01
CA PRO A 68 -3.97 -4.72 -29.31
C PRO A 68 -3.40 -3.61 -30.19
N LEU A 69 -3.29 -2.40 -29.63
CA LEU A 69 -2.76 -1.23 -30.33
C LEU A 69 -1.22 -1.25 -30.29
N TYR A 70 -0.60 -1.99 -31.21
CA TYR A 70 0.84 -1.87 -31.46
C TYR A 70 1.05 -1.09 -32.75
N ASN A 71 1.59 0.13 -32.63
CA ASN A 71 1.88 0.98 -33.80
C ASN A 71 2.94 0.36 -34.74
N THR A 72 3.76 -0.55 -34.20
CA THR A 72 4.79 -1.28 -34.93
C THR A 72 4.84 -2.72 -34.43
N TRP A 73 5.12 -3.66 -35.32
CA TRP A 73 5.41 -5.05 -34.97
C TRP A 73 6.84 -5.42 -35.39
N PRO A 74 7.67 -6.00 -34.50
CA PRO A 74 7.41 -6.32 -33.09
C PRO A 74 7.16 -5.08 -32.21
N PRO A 75 6.50 -5.23 -31.04
CA PRO A 75 6.18 -4.10 -30.17
C PRO A 75 7.44 -3.54 -29.49
N ALA A 76 7.39 -2.29 -29.01
CA ALA A 76 8.51 -1.63 -28.34
C ALA A 76 9.10 -2.44 -27.16
N SER A 77 8.26 -3.19 -26.44
CA SER A 77 8.70 -4.08 -25.37
C SER A 77 9.56 -5.25 -25.89
N HIS A 78 9.26 -5.77 -27.08
CA HIS A 78 10.06 -6.80 -27.72
C HIS A 78 11.38 -6.23 -28.22
N THR A 79 11.33 -5.12 -28.97
CA THR A 79 12.52 -4.45 -29.50
C THR A 79 13.48 -4.03 -28.38
N LEU A 80 12.97 -3.63 -27.21
CA LEU A 80 13.80 -3.33 -26.05
C LEU A 80 14.62 -4.55 -25.55
N LEU A 81 14.04 -5.74 -25.61
CA LEU A 81 14.65 -6.97 -25.09
C LEU A 81 15.46 -7.73 -26.15
N PHE A 82 15.11 -7.60 -27.43
CA PHE A 82 15.68 -8.46 -28.48
C PHE A 82 16.16 -7.67 -29.70
N GLY A 83 15.99 -6.35 -29.72
CA GLY A 83 16.37 -5.50 -30.85
C GLY A 83 15.59 -5.86 -32.11
N GLU A 84 16.31 -5.95 -33.22
CA GLU A 84 15.78 -6.31 -34.54
C GLU A 84 16.06 -7.79 -34.90
N LEU A 85 16.37 -8.63 -33.90
CA LEU A 85 16.60 -10.05 -34.14
C LEU A 85 15.34 -10.71 -34.72
N PRO A 86 15.49 -11.63 -35.70
CA PRO A 86 14.35 -12.24 -36.36
C PRO A 86 13.56 -13.14 -35.40
N ILE A 87 12.23 -13.07 -35.51
CA ILE A 87 11.32 -14.02 -34.87
C ILE A 87 11.04 -15.12 -35.89
N VAL A 88 11.36 -16.36 -35.54
CA VAL A 88 11.19 -17.54 -36.40
C VAL A 88 10.40 -18.62 -35.70
N GLU A 89 9.80 -19.52 -36.47
CA GLU A 89 9.15 -20.72 -35.93
C GLU A 89 10.23 -21.66 -35.37
N PHE A 90 10.09 -22.01 -34.09
CA PHE A 90 10.90 -23.02 -33.45
C PHE A 90 10.37 -24.41 -33.80
N LYS A 91 11.14 -25.15 -34.60
CA LYS A 91 10.83 -26.53 -34.97
C LYS A 91 11.60 -27.49 -34.07
N SER A 92 10.88 -28.12 -33.16
CA SER A 92 11.47 -29.04 -32.17
C SER A 92 12.21 -30.21 -32.82
N GLU A 93 11.78 -30.63 -34.02
CA GLU A 93 12.41 -31.71 -34.79
C GLU A 93 13.82 -31.34 -35.29
N GLU A 94 14.05 -30.05 -35.58
CA GLU A 94 15.34 -29.53 -36.03
C GLU A 94 16.31 -29.28 -34.85
N HIS A 95 15.78 -29.16 -33.63
CA HIS A 95 16.55 -28.83 -32.42
C HIS A 95 16.15 -29.70 -31.21
N PRO A 96 16.38 -31.03 -31.26
CA PRO A 96 15.86 -31.97 -30.26
C PRO A 96 16.45 -31.77 -28.85
N GLU A 97 17.65 -31.20 -28.74
CA GLU A 97 18.32 -30.93 -27.47
C GLU A 97 18.06 -29.50 -26.94
N THR A 98 17.38 -28.66 -27.72
CA THR A 98 17.08 -27.27 -27.34
C THR A 98 15.66 -27.16 -26.79
N ARG A 99 15.55 -26.59 -25.59
CA ARG A 99 14.29 -26.33 -24.91
C ARG A 99 13.60 -25.13 -25.54
N PRO A 100 12.38 -25.29 -26.10
CA PRO A 100 11.60 -24.18 -26.64
C PRO A 100 11.04 -23.28 -25.53
N PRO A 101 10.66 -22.03 -25.85
CA PRO A 101 9.94 -21.20 -24.91
C PRO A 101 8.53 -21.78 -24.62
N ASN A 102 8.09 -21.66 -23.36
CA ASN A 102 6.74 -22.06 -22.97
C ASN A 102 5.72 -20.98 -23.33
N ARG A 103 4.71 -21.32 -24.13
CA ARG A 103 3.58 -20.46 -24.51
C ARG A 103 2.26 -21.08 -24.04
N SER A 104 1.61 -20.46 -23.06
CA SER A 104 0.32 -20.95 -22.56
C SER A 104 -0.79 -20.64 -23.56
N ARG A 105 -1.45 -21.69 -24.09
CA ARG A 105 -2.63 -21.51 -24.96
C ARG A 105 -3.69 -20.65 -24.26
N PRO A 106 -4.31 -19.68 -24.96
CA PRO A 106 -5.45 -18.95 -24.42
C PRO A 106 -6.55 -19.92 -23.97
N ARG A 107 -6.89 -19.90 -22.67
CA ARG A 107 -8.04 -20.67 -22.16
C ARG A 107 -9.30 -19.93 -22.59
N GLN A 108 -10.10 -20.55 -23.46
CA GLN A 108 -11.42 -20.03 -23.81
C GLN A 108 -12.32 -20.12 -22.57
N LEU A 109 -12.72 -18.97 -22.02
CA LEU A 109 -13.87 -18.85 -21.13
C LEU A 109 -15.08 -18.60 -22.02
N GLY A 110 -16.16 -19.37 -21.81
CA GLY A 110 -17.27 -19.50 -22.75
C GLY A 110 -17.93 -18.20 -23.22
N ALA A 111 -18.62 -18.33 -24.36
CA ALA A 111 -19.40 -17.33 -25.12
C ALA A 111 -18.64 -16.39 -26.08
N GLY A 112 -17.31 -16.26 -26.01
CA GLY A 112 -16.53 -15.53 -27.01
C GLY A 112 -16.08 -16.41 -28.18
N MET A 113 -16.60 -16.19 -29.39
CA MET A 113 -16.07 -16.79 -30.63
C MET A 113 -14.79 -16.09 -31.09
N ASN A 114 -13.76 -16.01 -30.23
CA ASN A 114 -12.45 -15.58 -30.71
C ASN A 114 -11.81 -16.74 -31.47
N ARG A 115 -11.49 -16.49 -32.74
CA ARG A 115 -10.77 -17.44 -33.60
C ARG A 115 -9.45 -17.84 -32.91
N ALA A 116 -9.00 -19.08 -33.13
CA ALA A 116 -7.65 -19.47 -32.74
C ALA A 116 -6.63 -18.53 -33.38
N ASP A 117 -5.45 -18.38 -32.77
CA ASP A 117 -4.34 -17.64 -33.39
C ASP A 117 -4.14 -18.16 -34.83
N PRO A 118 -4.06 -17.26 -35.83
CA PRO A 118 -4.06 -17.64 -37.23
C PRO A 118 -2.81 -18.42 -37.67
N GLU A 119 -1.73 -18.36 -36.89
CA GLU A 119 -0.46 -19.04 -37.18
C GLU A 119 -0.17 -20.11 -36.11
N PRO A 120 -0.31 -21.40 -36.45
CA PRO A 120 0.13 -22.47 -35.56
C PRO A 120 1.66 -22.47 -35.43
N GLY A 121 2.19 -22.79 -34.25
CA GLY A 121 3.64 -22.94 -34.04
C GLY A 121 4.13 -22.29 -32.75
N ILE A 122 5.40 -22.54 -32.40
CA ILE A 122 6.09 -21.86 -31.28
C ILE A 122 7.06 -20.86 -31.88
N TRP A 123 6.74 -19.57 -31.82
CA TRP A 123 7.62 -18.52 -32.37
C TRP A 123 8.58 -18.00 -31.29
N THR A 124 9.87 -17.92 -31.64
CA THR A 124 10.97 -17.49 -30.76
C THR A 124 11.93 -16.57 -31.49
N VAL A 125 12.63 -15.73 -30.73
CA VAL A 125 13.76 -14.95 -31.27
C VAL A 125 14.91 -15.88 -31.60
N HIS A 126 15.49 -15.71 -32.79
CA HIS A 126 16.67 -16.43 -33.26
C HIS A 126 17.88 -15.51 -33.34
N SER A 127 19.05 -16.07 -33.04
CA SER A 127 20.33 -15.37 -33.06
C SER A 127 21.42 -16.29 -33.60
N ASP A 128 22.10 -15.87 -34.67
CA ASP A 128 23.24 -16.60 -35.23
C ASP A 128 24.52 -16.43 -34.41
N GLN A 129 24.64 -15.34 -33.64
CA GLN A 129 25.80 -15.04 -32.78
C GLN A 129 25.36 -14.78 -31.34
N PRO A 130 24.77 -15.78 -30.64
CA PRO A 130 24.03 -15.58 -29.40
C PRO A 130 24.82 -14.85 -28.30
N ILE A 131 26.11 -15.13 -28.13
CA ILE A 131 26.91 -14.44 -27.10
C ILE A 131 27.19 -12.98 -27.47
N ARG A 132 27.44 -12.69 -28.75
CA ARG A 132 27.69 -11.32 -29.23
C ARG A 132 26.42 -10.48 -29.19
N ASP A 133 25.29 -11.07 -29.58
CA ASP A 133 24.00 -10.41 -29.51
C ASP A 133 23.55 -10.20 -28.06
N ALA A 134 23.80 -11.17 -27.16
CA ALA A 134 23.56 -10.99 -25.73
C ALA A 134 24.37 -9.82 -25.15
N ASP A 135 25.67 -9.72 -25.45
CA ASP A 135 26.50 -8.61 -24.97
C ASP A 135 25.97 -7.24 -25.44
N ARG A 136 25.62 -7.14 -26.73
CA ARG A 136 25.02 -5.92 -27.31
C ARG A 136 23.68 -5.57 -26.66
N LEU A 137 22.77 -6.53 -26.51
CA LEU A 137 21.44 -6.31 -25.95
C LEU A 137 21.51 -5.95 -24.45
N LEU A 138 22.36 -6.64 -23.69
CA LEU A 138 22.60 -6.31 -22.28
C LEU A 138 23.30 -4.96 -22.11
N GLY A 139 24.17 -4.57 -23.04
CA GLY A 139 24.81 -3.25 -23.06
C GLY A 139 23.83 -2.10 -23.24
N GLN A 140 22.69 -2.33 -23.88
CA GLN A 140 21.62 -1.34 -24.02
C GLN A 140 20.61 -1.41 -22.86
N PHE A 141 20.35 -2.61 -22.35
CA PHE A 141 19.34 -2.84 -21.33
C PHE A 141 19.81 -2.46 -19.92
N LEU A 142 21.01 -2.90 -19.51
CA LEU A 142 21.49 -2.73 -18.13
C LEU A 142 21.65 -1.26 -17.72
N PRO A 143 22.18 -0.34 -18.55
CA PRO A 143 22.29 1.07 -18.16
C PRO A 143 20.95 1.74 -17.90
N ARG A 144 19.91 1.38 -18.67
CA ARG A 144 18.55 1.89 -18.46
C ARG A 144 17.95 1.31 -17.19
N LEU A 145 18.17 0.01 -16.95
CA LEU A 145 17.66 -0.69 -15.78
C LEU A 145 18.29 -0.18 -14.48
N PHE A 146 19.62 -0.02 -14.46
CA PHE A 146 20.37 0.44 -13.29
C PHE A 146 20.47 1.97 -13.20
N ARG A 147 19.96 2.69 -14.22
CA ARG A 147 19.82 4.15 -14.27
C ARG A 147 21.16 4.90 -14.19
N ARG A 148 22.20 4.28 -14.75
CA ARG A 148 23.57 4.78 -14.81
C ARG A 148 24.41 3.98 -15.81
N PRO A 149 25.59 4.47 -16.22
CA PRO A 149 26.55 3.66 -16.98
C PRO A 149 26.90 2.36 -16.26
N VAL A 150 27.07 1.28 -17.02
CA VAL A 150 27.40 -0.05 -16.50
C VAL A 150 28.76 -0.45 -17.03
N GLU A 151 29.68 -0.75 -16.12
CA GLU A 151 31.01 -1.23 -16.47
C GLU A 151 30.95 -2.56 -17.23
N ASP A 152 31.92 -2.75 -18.13
CA ASP A 152 32.00 -3.95 -18.95
C ASP A 152 32.04 -5.24 -18.09
N GLY A 153 32.76 -5.24 -16.97
CA GLY A 153 32.85 -6.41 -16.09
C GLY A 153 31.49 -6.84 -15.50
N VAL A 154 30.65 -5.86 -15.14
CA VAL A 154 29.28 -6.12 -14.66
C VAL A 154 28.43 -6.67 -15.80
N ARG A 155 28.51 -6.06 -17.00
CA ARG A 155 27.80 -6.57 -18.19
C ARG A 155 28.20 -8.02 -18.50
N GLN A 156 29.49 -8.33 -18.49
CA GLN A 156 30.00 -9.69 -18.75
C GLN A 156 29.52 -10.71 -17.70
N ALA A 157 29.24 -10.30 -16.47
CA ALA A 157 28.62 -11.20 -15.49
C ALA A 157 27.22 -11.66 -15.93
N TYR A 158 26.41 -10.78 -16.52
CA TYR A 158 25.10 -11.15 -17.06
C TYR A 158 25.19 -11.92 -18.38
N VAL A 159 26.17 -11.63 -19.24
CA VAL A 159 26.44 -12.42 -20.46
C VAL A 159 26.76 -13.88 -20.09
N ARG A 160 27.55 -14.11 -19.03
CA ARG A 160 27.83 -15.46 -18.52
C ARG A 160 26.57 -16.23 -18.09
N ILE A 161 25.53 -15.56 -17.60
CA ILE A 161 24.24 -16.22 -17.31
C ILE A 161 23.62 -16.73 -18.60
N VAL A 162 23.64 -15.94 -19.67
CA VAL A 162 23.12 -16.34 -20.99
C VAL A 162 23.91 -17.56 -21.50
N GLU A 163 25.24 -17.51 -21.45
CA GLU A 163 26.11 -18.61 -21.86
C GLU A 163 25.80 -19.91 -21.09
N GLN A 164 25.66 -19.85 -19.77
CA GLN A 164 25.31 -21.01 -18.94
C GLN A 164 23.94 -21.60 -19.29
N ARG A 165 22.94 -20.75 -19.61
CA ARG A 165 21.61 -21.24 -19.99
C ARG A 165 21.60 -21.87 -21.38
N LEU A 166 22.34 -21.31 -22.33
CA LEU A 166 22.54 -21.92 -23.64
C LEU A 166 23.22 -23.29 -23.52
N GLN A 167 24.25 -23.41 -22.69
CA GLN A 167 24.92 -24.69 -22.40
C GLN A 167 23.99 -25.70 -21.70
N ALA A 168 23.01 -25.23 -20.92
CA ALA A 168 21.97 -26.05 -20.31
C ALA A 168 20.83 -26.44 -21.28
N GLY A 169 20.97 -26.12 -22.58
CA GLY A 169 20.03 -26.46 -23.64
C GLY A 169 18.84 -25.51 -23.76
N ASP A 170 18.84 -24.32 -23.15
CA ASP A 170 17.78 -23.34 -23.41
C ASP A 170 17.95 -22.68 -24.78
N CYS A 171 16.83 -22.36 -25.46
CA CYS A 171 16.90 -21.46 -26.62
C CYS A 171 17.35 -20.05 -26.23
N PHE A 172 17.78 -19.25 -27.21
CA PHE A 172 18.29 -17.91 -26.99
C PHE A 172 17.34 -16.99 -26.20
N GLU A 173 16.03 -17.01 -26.53
CA GLU A 173 15.03 -16.22 -25.79
C GLU A 173 15.00 -16.58 -24.29
N LEU A 174 14.99 -17.88 -23.96
CA LEU A 174 14.96 -18.35 -22.58
C LEU A 174 16.23 -17.97 -21.82
N ALA A 175 17.39 -18.09 -22.47
CA ALA A 175 18.68 -17.71 -21.92
C ALA A 175 18.74 -16.20 -21.62
N MET A 176 18.32 -15.35 -22.55
CA MET A 176 18.22 -13.89 -22.35
C MET A 176 17.24 -13.53 -21.24
N ARG A 177 16.06 -14.16 -21.21
CA ARG A 177 15.06 -13.96 -20.14
C ARG A 177 15.59 -14.36 -18.77
N ALA A 178 16.53 -15.29 -18.66
CA ALA A 178 17.20 -15.58 -17.40
C ALA A 178 18.07 -14.40 -16.95
N ALA A 179 18.94 -13.89 -17.83
CA ALA A 179 19.78 -12.73 -17.52
C ALA A 179 18.96 -11.48 -17.16
N TYR A 180 17.88 -11.20 -17.90
CA TYR A 180 16.98 -10.09 -17.57
C TYR A 180 16.27 -10.23 -16.24
N ARG A 181 15.79 -11.45 -15.90
CA ARG A 181 15.21 -11.71 -14.59
C ARG A 181 16.23 -11.53 -13.47
N SER A 182 17.45 -12.04 -13.65
CA SER A 182 18.55 -11.84 -12.70
C SER A 182 18.86 -10.36 -12.47
N ALA A 183 18.84 -9.55 -13.54
CA ALA A 183 19.05 -8.11 -13.43
C ALA A 183 17.89 -7.40 -12.72
N LEU A 184 16.63 -7.83 -12.96
CA LEU A 184 15.42 -7.28 -12.33
C LEU A 184 15.26 -7.64 -10.84
N VAL A 185 16.07 -8.56 -10.31
CA VAL A 185 16.10 -8.89 -8.88
C VAL A 185 17.43 -8.52 -8.22
N SER A 186 18.31 -7.80 -8.94
CA SER A 186 19.60 -7.37 -8.40
C SER A 186 19.44 -6.17 -7.47
N PRO A 187 20.38 -5.97 -6.53
CA PRO A 187 20.43 -4.77 -5.70
C PRO A 187 20.49 -3.47 -6.53
N ASP A 188 21.20 -3.47 -7.66
CA ASP A 188 21.32 -2.31 -8.55
C ASP A 188 19.99 -1.91 -9.21
N PHE A 189 19.04 -2.85 -9.33
CA PHE A 189 17.69 -2.55 -9.76
C PHE A 189 16.75 -2.19 -8.59
N LEU A 190 16.80 -2.95 -7.49
CA LEU A 190 15.86 -2.83 -6.38
C LEU A 190 16.08 -1.58 -5.52
N TYR A 191 17.32 -1.08 -5.44
CA TYR A 191 17.67 0.07 -4.62
C TYR A 191 18.13 1.26 -5.47
N LEU A 192 17.87 2.48 -4.97
CA LEU A 192 18.44 3.72 -5.51
C LEU A 192 19.78 3.99 -4.82
N LEU A 193 20.84 3.38 -5.32
CA LEU A 193 22.18 3.47 -4.74
C LEU A 193 22.91 4.75 -5.19
N SER A 194 23.69 5.36 -4.29
CA SER A 194 24.61 6.48 -4.62
C SER A 194 25.89 6.03 -5.36
N GLY A 195 26.05 4.73 -5.62
CA GLY A 195 27.27 4.11 -6.16
C GLY A 195 26.99 2.70 -6.67
N SER A 196 27.97 2.06 -7.32
CA SER A 196 27.82 0.65 -7.72
C SER A 196 27.68 -0.24 -6.49
N ALA A 197 26.88 -1.31 -6.55
CA ALA A 197 26.91 -2.35 -5.51
C ALA A 197 28.34 -2.92 -5.32
N ALA A 198 29.18 -2.87 -6.36
CA ALA A 198 30.60 -3.22 -6.28
C ALA A 198 31.44 -2.22 -5.47
N ASP A 199 31.02 -0.95 -5.39
CA ASP A 199 31.70 0.09 -4.62
C ASP A 199 31.35 -0.01 -3.13
N VAL A 200 30.11 -0.38 -2.81
CA VAL A 200 29.64 -0.59 -1.43
C VAL A 200 30.38 -1.75 -0.74
N VAL A 201 30.81 -2.77 -1.50
CA VAL A 201 31.55 -3.92 -0.96
C VAL A 201 33.05 -3.61 -0.74
N LYS A 202 33.56 -2.50 -1.29
CA LYS A 202 34.98 -2.11 -1.18
C LYS A 202 35.33 -1.22 0.02
N SER A 203 34.39 -0.93 0.92
CA SER A 203 34.70 -0.19 2.16
C SER A 203 34.34 -1.00 3.40
N PRO A 204 35.33 -1.74 3.92
CA PRO A 204 35.75 -1.52 5.30
C PRO A 204 37.23 -1.14 5.35
N GLU A 205 37.55 -0.10 6.14
CA GLU A 205 38.87 0.15 6.72
C GLU A 205 40.00 0.58 5.74
N THR A 206 39.94 1.80 5.22
CA THR A 206 41.16 2.59 5.04
C THR A 206 40.89 4.05 5.39
N ASP A 207 41.62 4.57 6.38
CA ASP A 207 41.63 5.98 6.80
C ASP A 207 42.33 6.84 5.73
N GLY A 208 41.70 6.97 4.57
CA GLY A 208 42.11 7.85 3.48
C GLY A 208 40.98 8.81 3.16
N GLU A 209 41.29 10.11 3.17
CA GLU A 209 40.38 11.23 2.89
C GLU A 209 39.52 10.94 1.64
N ALA A 210 38.24 10.67 1.85
CA ALA A 210 37.27 10.54 0.77
C ALA A 210 36.99 11.95 0.21
N GLU A 211 37.60 12.28 -0.92
CA GLU A 211 37.15 13.38 -1.78
C GLU A 211 35.74 13.03 -2.32
N SER A 212 34.69 13.31 -1.55
CA SER A 212 33.31 12.95 -1.87
C SER A 212 32.41 14.18 -2.07
N SER A 213 32.75 15.03 -3.04
CA SER A 213 31.77 15.95 -3.62
C SER A 213 32.03 16.10 -5.12
N GLY A 214 31.18 15.49 -5.94
CA GLY A 214 31.18 15.68 -7.40
C GLY A 214 31.54 14.48 -8.29
N GLN A 215 31.43 13.22 -7.81
CA GLN A 215 31.63 12.06 -8.68
C GLN A 215 30.44 11.89 -9.65
N PRO A 216 30.65 11.51 -10.93
CA PRO A 216 29.57 11.26 -11.89
C PRO A 216 28.50 10.28 -11.41
N SER A 217 28.86 9.33 -10.53
CA SER A 217 27.92 8.39 -9.89
C SER A 217 26.88 9.11 -9.01
N ASP A 218 27.26 10.17 -8.31
CA ASP A 218 26.37 10.93 -7.43
C ASP A 218 25.33 11.73 -8.22
N ASP A 219 25.65 12.13 -9.45
CA ASP A 219 24.75 12.84 -10.35
C ASP A 219 23.66 11.91 -10.93
N PHE A 220 24.01 10.66 -11.27
CA PHE A 220 23.01 9.66 -11.67
C PHE A 220 22.08 9.28 -10.52
N ALA A 221 22.62 9.23 -9.29
CA ALA A 221 21.83 9.03 -8.09
C ALA A 221 20.86 10.20 -7.86
N LEU A 222 21.30 11.45 -8.06
CA LEU A 222 20.43 12.63 -7.99
C LEU A 222 19.35 12.61 -9.09
N ALA A 223 19.70 12.27 -10.33
CA ALA A 223 18.74 12.12 -11.43
C ALA A 223 17.67 11.06 -11.11
N SER A 224 18.09 9.92 -10.55
CA SER A 224 17.18 8.87 -10.11
C SER A 224 16.29 9.35 -8.97
N ARG A 225 16.85 9.99 -7.93
CA ARG A 225 16.06 10.52 -6.81
C ARG A 225 15.03 11.55 -7.27
N LEU A 226 15.42 12.46 -8.15
CA LEU A 226 14.54 13.49 -8.71
C LEU A 226 13.40 12.90 -9.55
N SER A 227 13.71 11.93 -10.43
CA SER A 227 12.71 11.26 -11.27
C SER A 227 11.76 10.37 -10.46
N TYR A 228 12.24 9.67 -9.43
CA TYR A 228 11.36 8.88 -8.57
C TYR A 228 10.50 9.77 -7.66
N LEU A 229 11.04 10.87 -7.14
CA LEU A 229 10.26 11.88 -6.41
C LEU A 229 9.12 12.44 -7.28
N LEU A 230 9.41 12.90 -8.49
CA LEU A 230 8.43 13.67 -9.27
C LEU A 230 7.61 12.83 -10.24
N TRP A 231 8.12 11.69 -10.72
CA TRP A 231 7.45 10.83 -11.71
C TRP A 231 7.22 9.40 -11.24
N ASN A 232 7.78 8.97 -10.10
CA ASN A 232 7.73 7.57 -9.65
C ASN A 232 8.12 6.60 -10.78
N SER A 233 9.21 6.93 -11.48
CA SER A 233 9.73 6.19 -12.63
C SER A 233 11.19 6.55 -12.89
N ALA A 234 11.85 5.81 -13.79
CA ALA A 234 13.24 6.02 -14.15
C ALA A 234 13.48 7.42 -14.77
N PRO A 235 14.69 7.98 -14.61
CA PRO A 235 15.07 9.23 -15.26
C PRO A 235 15.02 9.09 -16.79
N ASP A 236 14.58 10.16 -17.46
CA ASP A 236 14.61 10.23 -18.91
C ASP A 236 16.02 10.51 -19.44
N ASP A 237 16.17 10.43 -20.76
CA ASP A 237 17.46 10.61 -21.43
C ASP A 237 18.05 12.00 -21.17
N GLN A 238 17.22 13.03 -20.99
CA GLN A 238 17.68 14.38 -20.66
C GLN A 238 18.30 14.45 -19.26
N LEU A 239 17.64 13.88 -18.23
CA LEU A 239 18.23 13.82 -16.89
C LEU A 239 19.51 13.00 -16.87
N ASN A 240 19.53 11.85 -17.58
CA ASN A 240 20.72 11.01 -17.67
C ASN A 240 21.88 11.73 -18.37
N ALA A 241 21.62 12.51 -19.43
CA ALA A 241 22.64 13.29 -20.11
C ALA A 241 23.21 14.41 -19.22
N LEU A 242 22.34 15.12 -18.49
CA LEU A 242 22.76 16.15 -17.53
C LEU A 242 23.63 15.56 -16.41
N ALA A 243 23.22 14.40 -15.89
CA ALA A 243 24.00 13.66 -14.91
C ALA A 243 25.37 13.21 -15.46
N ALA A 244 25.39 12.65 -16.68
CA ALA A 244 26.62 12.24 -17.34
C ALA A 244 27.61 13.41 -17.54
N SER A 245 27.08 14.62 -17.75
CA SER A 245 27.88 15.83 -17.95
C SER A 245 28.29 16.55 -16.65
N GLY A 246 27.84 16.09 -15.48
CA GLY A 246 28.10 16.75 -14.19
C GLY A 246 27.39 18.11 -14.03
N GLN A 247 26.35 18.39 -14.84
CA GLN A 247 25.66 19.68 -14.85
C GLN A 247 24.42 19.70 -13.95
N LEU A 248 23.91 18.53 -13.54
CA LEU A 248 22.60 18.43 -12.88
C LEU A 248 22.57 19.15 -11.51
N ARG A 249 23.70 19.18 -10.79
CA ARG A 249 23.83 19.86 -9.49
C ARG A 249 23.87 21.39 -9.58
N GLN A 250 24.04 21.96 -10.78
CA GLN A 250 24.04 23.41 -10.93
C GLN A 250 22.64 23.95 -10.56
N PRO A 251 22.51 24.92 -9.62
CA PRO A 251 21.21 25.33 -9.09
C PRO A 251 20.19 25.73 -10.17
N ALA A 252 20.64 26.45 -11.21
CA ALA A 252 19.77 26.86 -12.32
C ALA A 252 19.29 25.67 -13.17
N VAL A 253 20.17 24.68 -13.41
CA VAL A 253 19.83 23.47 -14.16
C VAL A 253 18.87 22.60 -13.36
N LEU A 254 19.16 22.38 -12.07
CA LEU A 254 18.29 21.61 -11.17
C LEU A 254 16.89 22.21 -11.11
N HIS A 255 16.80 23.53 -10.90
CA HIS A 255 15.53 24.26 -10.89
C HIS A 255 14.76 24.08 -12.21
N GLN A 256 15.43 24.23 -13.35
CA GLN A 256 14.82 24.02 -14.67
C GLN A 256 14.29 22.58 -14.84
N GLN A 257 15.04 21.58 -14.36
CA GLN A 257 14.60 20.19 -14.44
C GLN A 257 13.40 19.92 -13.52
N VAL A 258 13.38 20.45 -12.29
CA VAL A 258 12.21 20.35 -11.40
C VAL A 258 10.95 20.92 -12.09
N GLU A 259 11.07 22.12 -12.68
CA GLU A 259 9.96 22.76 -13.41
C GLU A 259 9.46 21.91 -14.57
N ARG A 260 10.37 21.39 -15.39
CA ARG A 260 10.05 20.51 -16.52
C ARG A 260 9.32 19.24 -16.07
N LEU A 261 9.83 18.59 -15.02
CA LEU A 261 9.25 17.34 -14.51
C LEU A 261 7.85 17.59 -13.90
N LEU A 262 7.66 18.70 -13.18
CA LEU A 262 6.36 19.08 -12.62
C LEU A 262 5.30 19.39 -13.70
N GLN A 263 5.69 20.03 -14.81
CA GLN A 263 4.79 20.35 -15.91
C GLN A 263 4.43 19.13 -16.78
N HIS A 264 5.20 18.05 -16.71
CA HIS A 264 4.95 16.83 -17.48
C HIS A 264 3.79 16.02 -16.88
N ALA A 265 3.00 15.33 -17.72
CA ALA A 265 1.85 14.54 -17.29
C ALA A 265 2.19 13.43 -16.27
N HIS A 266 3.44 12.95 -16.27
CA HIS A 266 3.93 11.98 -15.28
C HIS A 266 3.94 12.52 -13.85
N SER A 267 3.96 13.84 -13.62
CA SER A 267 3.88 14.44 -12.27
C SER A 267 2.58 14.10 -11.54
N GLN A 268 1.55 13.64 -12.27
CA GLN A 268 0.36 13.06 -11.68
C GLN A 268 0.67 11.88 -10.74
N ARG A 269 1.72 11.10 -11.04
CA ARG A 269 2.14 9.97 -10.20
C ARG A 269 2.64 10.43 -8.84
N PHE A 270 3.47 11.48 -8.81
CA PHE A 270 3.89 12.12 -7.56
C PHE A 270 2.69 12.59 -6.74
N VAL A 271 1.79 13.37 -7.32
CA VAL A 271 0.59 13.85 -6.61
C VAL A 271 -0.23 12.70 -6.04
N ASN A 272 -0.45 11.63 -6.82
CA ASN A 272 -1.24 10.48 -6.39
C ASN A 272 -0.60 9.72 -5.24
N ASP A 273 0.71 9.45 -5.34
CA ASP A 273 1.44 8.61 -4.40
C ASP A 273 1.82 9.37 -3.13
N PHE A 274 2.32 10.60 -3.28
CA PHE A 274 2.64 11.47 -2.15
C PHE A 274 1.41 11.71 -1.27
N THR A 275 0.28 12.12 -1.85
CA THR A 275 -0.96 12.31 -1.06
C THR A 275 -1.51 10.98 -0.51
N GLY A 276 -1.31 9.88 -1.24
CA GLY A 276 -1.62 8.52 -0.79
C GLY A 276 -0.94 8.15 0.52
N GLN A 277 0.36 8.41 0.62
CA GLN A 277 1.19 8.10 1.80
C GLN A 277 1.07 9.15 2.90
N TRP A 278 1.14 10.43 2.53
CA TRP A 278 1.11 11.55 3.48
C TRP A 278 -0.23 11.62 4.20
N LEU A 279 -1.34 11.63 3.44
CA LEU A 279 -2.70 11.82 3.95
C LEU A 279 -3.49 10.50 4.09
N LYS A 280 -2.80 9.35 3.98
CA LYS A 280 -3.39 8.00 4.11
C LYS A 280 -4.54 7.70 3.14
N LEU A 281 -4.53 8.27 1.93
CA LEU A 281 -5.61 8.02 0.97
C LEU A 281 -5.64 6.57 0.47
N TYR A 282 -4.57 5.79 0.66
CA TYR A 282 -4.61 4.35 0.40
C TYR A 282 -5.56 3.59 1.34
N ASP A 283 -5.81 4.13 2.53
CA ASP A 283 -6.71 3.55 3.52
C ASP A 283 -8.17 3.96 3.28
N ILE A 284 -8.48 4.67 2.19
CA ILE A 284 -9.84 5.16 1.91
C ILE A 284 -10.87 4.03 1.87
N ALA A 285 -10.49 2.81 1.52
CA ALA A 285 -11.37 1.65 1.48
C ALA A 285 -11.17 0.68 2.67
N ALA A 286 -10.38 1.07 3.69
CA ALA A 286 -10.10 0.21 4.85
C ALA A 286 -11.35 0.00 5.74
N THR A 287 -12.30 0.93 5.71
CA THR A 287 -13.56 0.87 6.44
C THR A 287 -14.74 1.13 5.50
N ASP A 288 -15.80 0.33 5.65
CA ASP A 288 -17.06 0.51 4.93
C ASP A 288 -18.06 1.26 5.83
N PRO A 289 -18.59 2.42 5.41
CA PRO A 289 -19.67 3.08 6.12
C PRO A 289 -20.90 2.17 6.25
N ASP A 290 -21.46 2.12 7.47
CA ASP A 290 -22.65 1.32 7.73
C ASP A 290 -23.83 1.81 6.87
N ARG A 291 -24.48 0.87 6.16
CA ARG A 291 -25.52 1.20 5.19
C ARG A 291 -26.82 1.70 5.82
N LYS A 292 -27.07 1.47 7.11
CA LYS A 292 -28.24 2.02 7.79
C LYS A 292 -28.00 3.47 8.19
N LEU A 293 -26.79 3.76 8.68
CA LEU A 293 -26.36 5.10 9.10
C LEU A 293 -26.03 6.03 7.93
N TYR A 294 -25.39 5.51 6.87
CA TYR A 294 -24.90 6.28 5.73
C TYR A 294 -25.34 5.67 4.39
N PRO A 295 -26.64 5.50 4.15
CA PRO A 295 -27.16 4.85 2.95
C PRO A 295 -26.83 5.60 1.64
N GLU A 296 -26.47 6.88 1.73
CA GLU A 296 -26.05 7.72 0.60
C GLU A 296 -24.58 7.53 0.18
N PHE A 297 -23.79 6.80 0.98
CA PHE A 297 -22.42 6.48 0.63
C PHE A 297 -22.37 5.57 -0.60
N SER A 298 -21.44 5.84 -1.51
CA SER A 298 -21.29 5.09 -2.76
C SER A 298 -19.82 5.04 -3.18
N PRO A 299 -19.40 4.04 -3.96
CA PRO A 299 -18.06 4.02 -4.54
C PRO A 299 -17.74 5.31 -5.33
N TYR A 300 -18.72 5.87 -6.04
CA TYR A 300 -18.53 7.13 -6.76
C TYR A 300 -18.25 8.33 -5.82
N LEU A 301 -18.92 8.38 -4.66
CA LEU A 301 -18.59 9.40 -3.67
C LEU A 301 -17.16 9.22 -3.15
N GLN A 302 -16.75 7.98 -2.85
CA GLN A 302 -15.40 7.67 -2.38
C GLN A 302 -14.32 8.09 -3.38
N ASP A 303 -14.51 7.75 -4.65
CA ASP A 303 -13.56 8.10 -5.71
C ASP A 303 -13.49 9.62 -5.91
N ALA A 304 -14.63 10.32 -5.79
CA ALA A 304 -14.67 11.78 -5.83
C ALA A 304 -13.91 12.41 -4.66
N MET A 305 -14.04 11.89 -3.43
CA MET A 305 -13.27 12.34 -2.25
C MET A 305 -11.76 12.29 -2.48
N VAL A 306 -11.27 11.18 -3.04
CA VAL A 306 -9.83 11.01 -3.33
C VAL A 306 -9.40 11.97 -4.45
N ALA A 307 -10.24 12.14 -5.47
CA ALA A 307 -9.97 13.05 -6.58
C ALA A 307 -9.90 14.53 -6.13
N GLU A 308 -10.75 14.95 -5.18
CA GLU A 308 -10.67 16.28 -4.55
C GLU A 308 -9.30 16.52 -3.92
N THR A 309 -8.84 15.63 -3.04
CA THR A 309 -7.58 15.85 -2.31
C THR A 309 -6.38 15.94 -3.25
N ARG A 310 -6.33 15.08 -4.27
CA ARG A 310 -5.27 15.08 -5.28
C ARG A 310 -5.31 16.35 -6.12
N ALA A 311 -6.50 16.78 -6.57
CA ALA A 311 -6.65 18.01 -7.33
C ALA A 311 -6.33 19.25 -6.49
N TYR A 312 -6.72 19.27 -5.22
CA TYR A 312 -6.43 20.35 -4.29
C TYR A 312 -4.93 20.49 -4.05
N PHE A 313 -4.23 19.40 -3.76
CA PHE A 313 -2.77 19.42 -3.63
C PHE A 313 -2.08 19.90 -4.91
N ARG A 314 -2.54 19.45 -6.08
CA ARG A 314 -2.04 19.94 -7.37
C ARG A 314 -2.26 21.44 -7.52
N GLU A 315 -3.42 21.97 -7.15
CA GLU A 315 -3.70 23.40 -7.22
C GLU A 315 -2.72 24.20 -6.36
N LEU A 316 -2.46 23.74 -5.11
CA LEU A 316 -1.48 24.37 -4.22
C LEU A 316 -0.08 24.40 -4.86
N LEU A 317 0.32 23.30 -5.50
CA LEU A 317 1.62 23.17 -6.14
C LEU A 317 1.73 23.99 -7.43
N ASN A 318 0.73 23.96 -8.30
CA ASN A 318 0.78 24.64 -9.59
C ASN A 318 0.79 26.16 -9.45
N HIS A 319 0.03 26.68 -8.47
CA HIS A 319 -0.12 28.11 -8.22
C HIS A 319 0.77 28.62 -7.09
N ASP A 320 1.66 27.77 -6.57
CA ASP A 320 2.58 28.07 -5.46
C ASP A 320 1.87 28.74 -4.27
N LEU A 321 0.71 28.19 -3.90
CA LEU A 321 -0.12 28.76 -2.84
C LEU A 321 0.59 28.65 -1.49
N ASN A 322 0.37 29.64 -0.64
CA ASN A 322 0.97 29.70 0.69
C ASN A 322 0.55 28.48 1.53
N VAL A 323 1.45 27.94 2.36
CA VAL A 323 1.17 26.77 3.21
C VAL A 323 0.02 26.94 4.20
N SER A 324 -0.45 28.16 4.48
CA SER A 324 -1.70 28.37 5.22
C SER A 324 -2.88 27.67 4.53
N HIS A 325 -2.81 27.47 3.21
CA HIS A 325 -3.78 26.70 2.44
C HIS A 325 -3.88 25.21 2.82
N LEU A 326 -2.94 24.69 3.61
CA LEU A 326 -3.08 23.36 4.21
C LEU A 326 -4.24 23.32 5.23
N MET A 327 -4.48 24.44 5.91
CA MET A 327 -5.47 24.57 7.00
C MET A 327 -6.73 25.31 6.56
N THR A 328 -6.61 26.44 5.88
CA THR A 328 -7.74 27.30 5.48
C THR A 328 -7.79 27.47 3.96
N SER A 329 -8.95 27.65 3.35
CA SER A 329 -9.04 27.94 1.92
C SER A 329 -10.34 28.68 1.62
N ASP A 330 -10.32 29.52 0.60
CA ASP A 330 -11.49 30.19 0.02
C ASP A 330 -12.06 29.42 -1.20
N PHE A 331 -11.51 28.25 -1.51
CA PHE A 331 -11.99 27.37 -2.58
C PHE A 331 -11.83 25.87 -2.24
N VAL A 332 -12.53 25.04 -3.01
CA VAL A 332 -12.41 23.57 -3.02
C VAL A 332 -12.25 23.04 -4.45
N MET A 333 -11.81 21.79 -4.59
CA MET A 333 -11.66 21.10 -5.87
C MET A 333 -12.67 19.95 -5.97
N ILE A 334 -13.85 20.22 -6.54
CA ILE A 334 -14.99 19.28 -6.48
C ILE A 334 -15.63 19.04 -7.83
N ASN A 335 -16.32 17.90 -7.96
CA ASN A 335 -17.27 17.62 -9.03
C ASN A 335 -18.70 17.65 -8.49
N GLN A 336 -19.70 17.35 -9.32
CA GLN A 336 -21.10 17.38 -8.88
C GLN A 336 -21.38 16.46 -7.68
N LYS A 337 -20.85 15.22 -7.69
CA LYS A 337 -21.13 14.25 -6.61
C LYS A 337 -20.65 14.74 -5.25
N LEU A 338 -19.49 15.38 -5.18
CA LEU A 338 -18.99 16.01 -3.95
C LEU A 338 -19.71 17.31 -3.63
N ALA A 339 -20.07 18.11 -4.64
CA ALA A 339 -20.83 19.34 -4.43
C ALA A 339 -22.18 19.05 -3.77
N ASP A 340 -22.90 18.03 -4.24
CA ASP A 340 -24.15 17.55 -3.63
C ASP A 340 -23.92 17.10 -2.18
N HIS A 341 -22.84 16.35 -1.94
CA HIS A 341 -22.47 15.88 -0.60
C HIS A 341 -22.07 17.04 0.35
N TYR A 342 -21.52 18.13 -0.18
CA TYR A 342 -21.13 19.31 0.59
C TYR A 342 -22.23 20.37 0.69
N GLY A 343 -23.33 20.22 -0.04
CA GLY A 343 -24.40 21.22 -0.14
C GLY A 343 -24.00 22.45 -0.97
N ILE A 344 -23.00 22.34 -1.84
CA ILE A 344 -22.53 23.44 -2.70
C ILE A 344 -23.30 23.40 -4.02
N GLN A 345 -23.99 24.49 -4.35
CA GLN A 345 -24.82 24.59 -5.55
C GLN A 345 -24.01 25.00 -6.80
N GLY A 346 -24.56 24.74 -7.98
CA GLY A 346 -24.03 25.25 -9.25
C GLY A 346 -22.90 24.44 -9.89
N VAL A 347 -22.61 23.23 -9.39
CA VAL A 347 -21.59 22.34 -9.94
C VAL A 347 -22.26 21.16 -10.65
N THR A 348 -21.95 20.95 -11.93
CA THR A 348 -22.54 19.87 -12.74
C THR A 348 -21.48 19.01 -13.44
N GLY A 349 -21.71 17.70 -13.50
CA GLY A 349 -20.89 16.73 -14.19
C GLY A 349 -19.74 16.14 -13.37
N THR A 350 -19.03 15.18 -13.97
CA THR A 350 -18.06 14.29 -13.30
C THR A 350 -16.68 14.92 -13.06
N GLN A 351 -16.34 15.99 -13.78
CA GLN A 351 -15.02 16.63 -13.75
C GLN A 351 -14.79 17.45 -12.49
N ILE A 352 -13.66 17.21 -11.82
CA ILE A 352 -13.19 18.01 -10.68
C ILE A 352 -12.77 19.40 -11.18
N ARG A 353 -13.19 20.45 -10.47
CA ARG A 353 -12.84 21.84 -10.79
C ARG A 353 -12.73 22.69 -9.53
N ARG A 354 -12.00 23.80 -9.65
CA ARG A 354 -11.95 24.83 -8.62
C ARG A 354 -13.30 25.52 -8.47
N VAL A 355 -13.82 25.55 -7.25
CA VAL A 355 -15.10 26.19 -6.91
C VAL A 355 -14.86 27.10 -5.71
N PRO A 356 -15.17 28.42 -5.80
CA PRO A 356 -15.06 29.32 -4.66
C PRO A 356 -16.07 28.92 -3.58
N LEU A 357 -15.64 29.02 -2.32
CA LEU A 357 -16.48 28.69 -1.18
C LEU A 357 -17.42 29.85 -0.83
N PRO A 358 -18.69 29.57 -0.53
CA PRO A 358 -19.58 30.57 0.06
C PRO A 358 -19.06 31.09 1.40
N PRO A 359 -19.34 32.36 1.78
CA PRO A 359 -18.82 33.00 3.00
C PRO A 359 -19.05 32.24 4.32
N ASP A 360 -20.06 31.36 4.38
CA ASP A 360 -20.39 30.57 5.56
C ASP A 360 -20.12 29.07 5.42
N CYS A 361 -19.42 28.64 4.38
CA CYS A 361 -19.10 27.23 4.21
C CYS A 361 -18.13 26.75 5.32
N PRO A 362 -18.37 25.60 5.98
CA PRO A 362 -17.43 25.04 6.96
C PRO A 362 -16.27 24.29 6.30
N ARG A 363 -16.19 24.31 4.96
CA ARG A 363 -15.14 23.66 4.17
C ARG A 363 -13.94 24.58 3.97
N GLY A 364 -12.80 24.00 3.60
CA GLY A 364 -11.54 24.68 3.33
C GLY A 364 -10.35 23.86 3.84
N GLY A 365 -9.19 23.97 3.17
CA GLY A 365 -7.99 23.21 3.52
C GLY A 365 -8.16 21.68 3.43
N PHE A 366 -7.19 20.93 3.97
CA PHE A 366 -7.27 19.45 3.99
C PHE A 366 -8.16 18.91 5.12
N LEU A 367 -8.22 19.61 6.25
CA LEU A 367 -8.92 19.16 7.46
C LEU A 367 -10.40 18.84 7.26
N THR A 368 -11.04 19.54 6.32
CA THR A 368 -12.49 19.45 6.09
C THR A 368 -12.85 18.68 4.82
N GLN A 369 -11.87 18.06 4.15
CA GLN A 369 -12.12 17.21 3.00
C GLN A 369 -12.66 15.85 3.45
N ALA A 370 -13.66 15.34 2.75
CA ALA A 370 -14.34 14.11 3.12
C ALA A 370 -13.43 12.87 3.07
N SER A 371 -12.37 12.87 2.25
CA SER A 371 -11.35 11.82 2.25
C SER A 371 -10.65 11.70 3.61
N VAL A 372 -10.14 12.82 4.15
CA VAL A 372 -9.47 12.91 5.46
C VAL A 372 -10.42 12.52 6.58
N LEU A 373 -11.66 12.99 6.51
CA LEU A 373 -12.70 12.70 7.51
C LEU A 373 -13.12 11.23 7.51
N LYS A 374 -13.07 10.56 6.35
CA LYS A 374 -13.38 9.13 6.20
C LYS A 374 -12.23 8.23 6.64
N VAL A 375 -10.98 8.50 6.26
CA VAL A 375 -9.81 7.66 6.65
C VAL A 375 -9.55 7.70 8.15
N THR A 376 -10.13 8.66 8.86
CA THR A 376 -10.05 8.82 10.32
C THR A 376 -11.31 8.33 11.06
N ALA A 377 -12.20 7.58 10.40
CA ALA A 377 -13.42 7.03 10.96
C ALA A 377 -13.50 5.49 10.83
N ASN A 378 -14.34 4.85 11.64
CA ASN A 378 -14.43 3.37 11.72
C ASN A 378 -15.62 2.76 10.93
N GLY A 379 -16.37 3.57 10.18
CA GLY A 379 -17.52 3.13 9.37
C GLY A 379 -18.89 3.30 10.04
N THR A 380 -18.99 3.22 11.38
CA THR A 380 -20.25 3.44 12.11
C THR A 380 -20.25 4.78 12.83
N THR A 381 -19.13 5.12 13.47
CA THR A 381 -18.96 6.34 14.25
C THR A 381 -17.71 7.10 13.83
N THR A 382 -17.72 8.39 14.14
CA THR A 382 -16.52 9.21 14.11
C THR A 382 -15.63 8.85 15.30
N SER A 383 -14.35 9.20 15.21
CA SER A 383 -13.39 8.91 16.27
C SER A 383 -12.46 10.13 16.46
N PRO A 384 -12.72 10.96 17.50
CA PRO A 384 -11.91 12.15 17.78
C PRO A 384 -10.42 11.82 17.98
N VAL A 385 -10.10 10.67 18.57
CA VAL A 385 -8.72 10.29 18.87
C VAL A 385 -7.91 10.03 17.58
N PRO A 386 -8.30 9.12 16.67
CA PRO A 386 -7.70 9.00 15.34
C PRO A 386 -7.69 10.29 14.53
N ARG A 387 -8.76 11.10 14.59
CA ARG A 387 -8.83 12.40 13.92
C ARG A 387 -7.75 13.35 14.43
N GLY A 388 -7.68 13.54 15.74
CA GLY A 388 -6.68 14.40 16.37
C GLY A 388 -5.25 13.92 16.12
N ALA A 389 -5.01 12.62 16.26
CA ALA A 389 -3.73 11.99 15.95
C ALA A 389 -3.33 12.20 14.47
N PHE A 390 -4.28 12.12 13.54
CA PHE A 390 -4.04 12.42 12.13
C PHE A 390 -3.62 13.88 11.93
N VAL A 391 -4.35 14.84 12.51
CA VAL A 391 -4.02 16.28 12.39
C VAL A 391 -2.62 16.55 12.92
N LEU A 392 -2.33 16.06 14.13
CA LEU A 392 -1.05 16.22 14.80
C LEU A 392 0.11 15.63 13.97
N ALA A 393 -0.01 14.36 13.57
CA ALA A 393 1.06 13.66 12.87
C ALA A 393 1.24 14.11 11.41
N ARG A 394 0.14 14.38 10.69
CA ARG A 394 0.18 14.61 9.24
C ARG A 394 0.22 16.06 8.86
N LEU A 395 -0.38 16.97 9.64
CA LEU A 395 -0.42 18.39 9.28
C LEU A 395 0.49 19.24 10.16
N LEU A 396 0.53 18.98 11.47
CA LEU A 396 1.29 19.81 12.42
C LEU A 396 2.72 19.31 12.69
N GLY A 397 3.07 18.08 12.30
CA GLY A 397 4.41 17.52 12.53
C GLY A 397 4.69 17.14 13.99
N GLU A 398 3.64 16.92 14.78
CA GLU A 398 3.73 16.60 16.20
C GLU A 398 3.07 15.24 16.50
N PRO A 399 3.57 14.12 15.95
CA PRO A 399 2.92 12.82 16.11
C PRO A 399 2.74 12.47 17.59
N PRO A 400 1.53 12.05 18.01
CA PRO A 400 1.32 11.61 19.39
C PRO A 400 2.09 10.32 19.67
N GLU A 401 2.44 10.10 20.94
CA GLU A 401 2.99 8.82 21.37
C GLU A 401 1.98 7.69 21.13
N PRO A 402 2.45 6.46 20.82
CA PRO A 402 1.57 5.32 20.67
C PRO A 402 0.77 5.08 21.96
N PRO A 403 -0.50 4.65 21.87
CA PRO A 403 -1.32 4.41 23.04
C PRO A 403 -0.69 3.30 23.92
N PRO A 404 -0.84 3.36 25.25
CA PRO A 404 -0.34 2.31 26.14
C PRO A 404 -0.99 0.96 25.81
N SER A 405 -0.19 -0.11 25.77
CA SER A 405 -0.63 -1.43 25.30
C SER A 405 -1.73 -2.10 26.15
N ASN A 406 -2.09 -1.55 27.31
CA ASN A 406 -3.01 -2.12 28.30
C ASN A 406 -4.36 -1.38 28.44
N VAL A 407 -4.63 -0.40 27.58
CA VAL A 407 -5.87 0.40 27.65
C VAL A 407 -6.93 -0.20 26.72
N PRO A 408 -8.09 -0.65 27.23
CA PRO A 408 -9.16 -1.19 26.40
C PRO A 408 -9.71 -0.13 25.45
N ALA A 409 -10.08 -0.54 24.23
CA ALA A 409 -10.70 0.33 23.25
C ALA A 409 -12.05 0.85 23.76
N ILE A 410 -12.39 2.09 23.42
CA ILE A 410 -13.72 2.66 23.68
C ILE A 410 -14.69 2.06 22.67
N GLU A 411 -15.69 1.31 23.15
CA GLU A 411 -16.73 0.74 22.30
C GLU A 411 -17.65 1.84 21.74
N PRO A 412 -17.88 1.90 20.41
CA PRO A 412 -18.76 2.90 19.83
C PRO A 412 -20.24 2.72 20.21
N ASP A 413 -20.87 3.79 20.69
CA ASP A 413 -22.32 3.84 20.91
C ASP A 413 -23.06 4.25 19.63
N VAL A 414 -23.67 3.27 18.95
CA VAL A 414 -24.49 3.47 17.75
C VAL A 414 -25.98 3.66 18.06
N GLN A 415 -26.39 3.49 19.32
CA GLN A 415 -27.78 3.65 19.76
C GLN A 415 -28.09 5.10 20.13
N GLY A 416 -27.07 5.91 20.38
CA GLY A 416 -27.18 7.35 20.62
C GLY A 416 -27.42 7.72 22.09
N ALA A 417 -27.22 6.79 23.02
CA ALA A 417 -27.42 7.02 24.45
C ALA A 417 -26.38 7.99 25.04
N THR A 418 -25.17 7.99 24.49
CA THR A 418 -24.05 8.86 24.88
C THR A 418 -23.35 9.48 23.68
N THR A 419 -22.73 10.64 23.86
CA THR A 419 -21.84 11.21 22.84
C THR A 419 -20.42 10.64 22.98
N ILE A 420 -19.64 10.69 21.90
CA ILE A 420 -18.23 10.30 21.95
C ILE A 420 -17.42 11.18 22.92
N ARG A 421 -17.84 12.44 23.12
CA ARG A 421 -17.24 13.34 24.11
C ARG A 421 -17.52 12.88 25.54
N GLU A 422 -18.75 12.45 25.84
CA GLU A 422 -19.10 11.88 27.14
C GLU A 422 -18.31 10.58 27.41
N GLN A 423 -18.10 9.75 26.38
CA GLN A 423 -17.30 8.53 26.49
C GLN A 423 -15.81 8.83 26.74
N LEU A 424 -15.23 9.77 25.99
CA LEU A 424 -13.83 10.19 26.16
C LEU A 424 -13.60 10.90 27.49
N ALA A 425 -14.58 11.68 27.99
CA ALA A 425 -14.49 12.31 29.30
C ALA A 425 -14.29 11.27 30.41
N ARG A 426 -15.09 10.18 30.41
CA ARG A 426 -14.93 9.07 31.35
C ARG A 426 -13.58 8.36 31.19
N HIS A 427 -13.10 8.22 29.96
CA HIS A 427 -11.80 7.62 29.67
C HIS A 427 -10.63 8.45 30.23
N ARG A 428 -10.78 9.77 30.25
CA ARG A 428 -9.77 10.73 30.70
C ARG A 428 -9.71 10.92 32.21
N ASP A 429 -10.61 10.30 32.98
CA ASP A 429 -10.53 10.32 34.44
C ASP A 429 -9.23 9.67 34.96
N ASN A 430 -8.56 8.85 34.14
CA ASN A 430 -7.22 8.34 34.42
C ASN A 430 -6.14 9.39 34.07
N PRO A 431 -5.31 9.84 35.03
CA PRO A 431 -4.25 10.84 34.79
C PRO A 431 -3.26 10.48 33.67
N VAL A 432 -2.99 9.17 33.47
CA VAL A 432 -2.10 8.69 32.41
C VAL A 432 -2.69 8.93 31.02
N CYS A 433 -4.01 8.80 30.89
CA CYS A 433 -4.72 9.04 29.63
C CYS A 433 -4.92 10.54 29.40
N ALA A 434 -5.19 11.30 30.47
CA ALA A 434 -5.43 12.73 30.39
C ALA A 434 -4.27 13.52 29.77
N SER A 435 -3.01 13.16 30.05
CA SER A 435 -1.83 13.90 29.58
C SER A 435 -1.71 13.91 28.04
N CYS A 436 -1.91 12.75 27.40
CA CYS A 436 -1.86 12.64 25.95
C CYS A 436 -3.13 13.23 25.29
N HIS A 437 -4.30 12.96 25.88
CA HIS A 437 -5.57 13.44 25.35
C HIS A 437 -5.73 14.96 25.39
N GLN A 438 -5.02 15.68 26.28
CA GLN A 438 -4.97 17.15 26.25
C GLN A 438 -4.49 17.71 24.90
N ARG A 439 -3.63 16.98 24.18
CA ARG A 439 -3.14 17.36 22.85
C ARG A 439 -3.98 16.77 21.73
N ILE A 440 -4.41 15.51 21.88
CA ILE A 440 -5.09 14.75 20.82
C ILE A 440 -6.56 15.15 20.68
N ASP A 441 -7.29 15.30 21.78
CA ASP A 441 -8.73 15.50 21.72
C ASP A 441 -9.15 16.81 21.08
N PRO A 442 -8.53 17.99 21.35
CA PRO A 442 -8.97 19.24 20.76
C PRO A 442 -9.06 19.22 19.22
N PRO A 443 -8.00 18.86 18.45
CA PRO A 443 -8.12 18.76 17.00
C PRO A 443 -9.15 17.71 16.56
N GLY A 444 -9.31 16.63 17.32
CA GLY A 444 -10.34 15.61 17.06
C GLY A 444 -11.76 16.16 17.19
N PHE A 445 -12.03 16.88 18.28
CA PHE A 445 -13.31 17.50 18.58
C PHE A 445 -13.68 18.61 17.60
N ALA A 446 -12.70 19.41 17.16
CA ALA A 446 -12.94 20.41 16.11
C ALA A 446 -13.56 19.78 14.85
N LEU A 447 -13.21 18.54 14.52
CA LEU A 447 -13.70 17.83 13.34
C LEU A 447 -15.02 17.08 13.57
N GLU A 448 -15.57 17.05 14.79
CA GLU A 448 -16.81 16.31 15.08
C GLU A 448 -18.06 16.92 14.44
N SER A 449 -17.97 18.14 13.91
CA SER A 449 -18.98 18.72 13.01
C SER A 449 -19.10 17.99 11.67
N PHE A 450 -18.28 16.97 11.41
CA PHE A 450 -18.38 16.12 10.23
C PHE A 450 -18.58 14.65 10.60
N ASP A 451 -19.45 13.96 9.87
CA ASP A 451 -19.77 12.56 10.04
C ASP A 451 -18.71 11.61 9.45
N VAL A 452 -18.99 10.29 9.47
CA VAL A 452 -18.08 9.23 9.02
C VAL A 452 -17.73 9.32 7.54
N ILE A 453 -18.64 9.85 6.72
CA ILE A 453 -18.42 10.04 5.30
C ILE A 453 -18.05 11.49 4.98
N GLY A 454 -17.67 12.27 6.00
CA GLY A 454 -17.27 13.66 5.85
C GLY A 454 -18.40 14.63 5.55
N GLY A 455 -19.67 14.23 5.71
CA GLY A 455 -20.83 15.12 5.62
C GLY A 455 -20.91 16.05 6.82
N PHE A 456 -21.31 17.31 6.63
CA PHE A 456 -21.48 18.24 7.75
C PHE A 456 -22.68 17.84 8.60
N ARG A 457 -22.56 17.93 9.93
CA ARG A 457 -23.60 17.58 10.89
C ARG A 457 -23.60 18.50 12.12
N THR A 458 -24.77 18.67 12.70
CA THR A 458 -24.97 19.31 14.02
C THR A 458 -25.44 18.33 15.09
N ARG A 459 -25.84 17.11 14.69
CA ARG A 459 -26.29 16.02 15.56
C ARG A 459 -25.72 14.69 15.07
N TYR A 460 -25.46 13.76 15.98
CA TYR A 460 -24.99 12.42 15.61
C TYR A 460 -26.10 11.61 14.93
N ARG A 461 -25.75 10.69 14.03
CA ARG A 461 -26.70 9.71 13.49
C ARG A 461 -26.79 8.50 14.42
N SER A 462 -27.99 7.93 14.54
CA SER A 462 -28.26 6.76 15.37
C SER A 462 -29.19 5.78 14.65
N VAL A 463 -29.09 4.49 14.95
CA VAL A 463 -30.06 3.47 14.49
C VAL A 463 -31.17 3.20 15.51
N GLY A 464 -31.09 3.79 16.71
CA GLY A 464 -31.98 3.56 17.84
C GLY A 464 -32.71 4.81 18.28
N GLU A 465 -32.16 5.53 19.25
CA GLU A 465 -32.76 6.74 19.82
C GLU A 465 -32.59 7.97 18.91
N GLY A 466 -33.50 8.92 19.04
CA GLY A 466 -33.42 10.22 18.37
C GLY A 466 -34.62 10.56 17.50
N ASP A 467 -34.56 11.76 16.95
CA ASP A 467 -35.63 12.31 16.11
C ASP A 467 -35.56 11.73 14.69
N PRO A 468 -36.67 11.71 13.95
CA PRO A 468 -36.65 11.34 12.54
C PRO A 468 -35.63 12.18 11.76
N ALA A 469 -34.84 11.53 10.91
CA ALA A 469 -33.90 12.23 10.04
C ALA A 469 -34.64 12.98 8.92
N GLU A 470 -34.20 14.21 8.67
CA GLU A 470 -34.59 14.95 7.47
C GLU A 470 -33.85 14.39 6.25
N ARG A 471 -34.51 14.39 5.08
CA ARG A 471 -33.91 13.84 3.85
C ARG A 471 -32.75 14.70 3.31
N GLY A 472 -32.84 16.02 3.47
CA GLY A 472 -31.85 16.94 2.91
C GLY A 472 -31.61 16.69 1.41
N ALA A 473 -30.33 16.59 1.03
CA ALA A 473 -29.89 16.31 -0.35
C ALA A 473 -29.74 14.81 -0.68
N ILE A 474 -30.16 13.91 0.22
CA ILE A 474 -30.07 12.46 -0.02
C ILE A 474 -31.11 12.06 -1.07
N ASP A 475 -30.66 11.29 -2.07
CA ASP A 475 -31.46 10.82 -3.20
C ASP A 475 -32.83 10.27 -2.72
N PRO A 476 -33.96 10.74 -3.28
CA PRO A 476 -35.30 10.24 -2.96
C PRO A 476 -35.49 8.72 -3.05
N PHE A 477 -34.73 8.05 -3.93
CA PHE A 477 -34.77 6.60 -4.10
C PHE A 477 -34.02 5.83 -2.99
N ILE A 478 -33.30 6.53 -2.12
CA ILE A 478 -32.63 5.96 -0.96
C ILE A 478 -33.57 6.02 0.25
N ASN A 479 -33.80 4.86 0.87
CA ASN A 479 -34.58 4.77 2.10
C ASN A 479 -33.76 5.23 3.30
N LEU A 480 -34.28 6.18 4.08
CA LEU A 480 -33.66 6.66 5.30
C LEU A 480 -34.05 5.74 6.46
N SER A 481 -33.05 5.21 7.16
CA SER A 481 -33.26 4.31 8.30
C SER A 481 -32.62 4.77 9.61
N PHE A 482 -31.85 5.85 9.57
CA PHE A 482 -31.23 6.45 10.75
C PHE A 482 -32.09 7.57 11.35
N ARG A 483 -31.76 7.94 12.59
CA ARG A 483 -32.33 9.04 13.39
C ARG A 483 -31.25 10.04 13.76
N LEU A 484 -31.68 11.24 14.14
CA LEU A 484 -30.81 12.29 14.67
C LEU A 484 -30.75 12.16 16.21
N GLY A 485 -29.59 11.76 16.71
CA GLY A 485 -29.29 11.61 18.14
C GLY A 485 -28.94 12.93 18.82
N LYS A 486 -28.01 12.87 19.78
CA LYS A 486 -27.56 14.03 20.56
C LYS A 486 -26.85 15.11 19.70
N PRO A 487 -26.84 16.38 20.13
CA PRO A 487 -26.08 17.44 19.47
C PRO A 487 -24.58 17.19 19.51
N VAL A 488 -23.89 17.68 18.48
CA VAL A 488 -22.43 17.70 18.39
C VAL A 488 -21.90 18.89 19.19
N ASP A 489 -20.82 18.66 19.94
CA ASP A 489 -20.01 19.71 20.56
C ASP A 489 -18.62 19.67 19.93
N SER A 490 -18.31 20.69 19.13
CA SER A 490 -17.04 20.87 18.42
C SER A 490 -16.09 21.85 19.10
N THR A 491 -16.41 22.30 20.32
CA THR A 491 -15.57 23.27 21.06
C THR A 491 -14.33 22.60 21.64
N GLY A 492 -13.28 23.37 21.90
CA GLY A 492 -12.10 22.86 22.59
C GLY A 492 -11.09 23.92 22.99
N THR A 493 -10.11 23.50 23.81
CA THR A 493 -9.02 24.34 24.30
C THR A 493 -7.70 23.63 24.05
N LEU A 494 -6.74 24.36 23.47
CA LEU A 494 -5.39 23.89 23.19
C LEU A 494 -4.52 23.92 24.45
N THR A 495 -3.37 23.25 24.41
CA THR A 495 -2.42 23.19 25.54
C THR A 495 -1.80 24.54 25.90
N ASP A 496 -1.84 25.51 24.98
CA ASP A 496 -1.38 26.88 25.23
C ASP A 496 -2.47 27.82 25.77
N GLY A 497 -3.67 27.27 26.05
CA GLY A 497 -4.79 28.00 26.62
C GLY A 497 -5.69 28.71 25.61
N ARG A 498 -5.37 28.71 24.31
CA ARG A 498 -6.28 29.24 23.27
C ARG A 498 -7.48 28.30 23.10
N SER A 499 -8.68 28.87 22.96
CA SER A 499 -9.91 28.11 22.73
C SER A 499 -10.49 28.37 21.34
N PHE A 500 -11.28 27.41 20.85
CA PHE A 500 -12.04 27.50 19.62
C PHE A 500 -13.47 26.98 19.83
N ASP A 501 -14.41 27.55 19.09
CA ASP A 501 -15.83 27.22 19.19
C ASP A 501 -16.25 26.18 18.13
N ASP A 502 -15.52 26.13 17.02
CA ASP A 502 -15.84 25.30 15.86
C ASP A 502 -14.59 24.97 15.01
N VAL A 503 -14.80 24.20 13.94
CA VAL A 503 -13.72 23.83 13.02
C VAL A 503 -13.07 25.05 12.34
N ARG A 504 -13.84 26.11 12.04
CA ARG A 504 -13.33 27.28 11.33
C ARG A 504 -12.36 28.07 12.20
N SER A 505 -12.77 28.37 13.44
CA SER A 505 -11.91 29.02 14.43
C SER A 505 -10.68 28.18 14.73
N PHE A 506 -10.80 26.84 14.81
CA PHE A 506 -9.65 25.94 14.93
C PHE A 506 -8.70 26.04 13.72
N GLN A 507 -9.20 25.99 12.49
CA GLN A 507 -8.39 26.12 11.27
C GLN A 507 -7.64 27.45 11.22
N VAL A 508 -8.31 28.56 11.58
CA VAL A 508 -7.68 29.89 11.65
C VAL A 508 -6.55 29.89 12.69
N LEU A 509 -6.79 29.35 13.90
CA LEU A 509 -5.76 29.25 14.94
C LEU A 509 -4.52 28.46 14.48
N MET A 510 -4.71 27.37 13.74
CA MET A 510 -3.63 26.54 13.22
C MET A 510 -2.93 27.18 12.01
N SER A 511 -3.65 27.93 11.17
CA SER A 511 -3.09 28.59 9.99
C SER A 511 -2.02 29.64 10.33
N HIS A 512 -2.06 30.21 11.55
CA HIS A 512 -1.05 31.15 12.04
C HIS A 512 0.29 30.47 12.36
N ASN A 513 0.36 29.15 12.47
CA ASN A 513 1.59 28.41 12.72
C ASN A 513 2.31 28.01 11.42
N ALA A 514 2.52 28.98 10.53
CA ALA A 514 3.04 28.74 9.18
C ALA A 514 4.41 28.04 9.19
N GLU A 515 5.29 28.36 10.15
CA GLU A 515 6.60 27.75 10.27
C GLU A 515 6.52 26.24 10.54
N ALA A 516 5.69 25.80 11.50
CA ALA A 516 5.49 24.38 11.77
C ALA A 516 4.85 23.64 10.59
N LEU A 517 3.90 24.29 9.90
CA LEU A 517 3.30 23.73 8.68
C LEU A 517 4.33 23.52 7.57
N MET A 518 5.21 24.51 7.33
CA MET A 518 6.31 24.37 6.36
C MET A 518 7.30 23.29 6.78
N LEU A 519 7.71 23.27 8.05
CA LEU A 519 8.67 22.30 8.56
C LEU A 519 8.16 20.87 8.39
N ASN A 520 6.90 20.63 8.74
CA ASN A 520 6.28 19.32 8.54
C ASN A 520 6.14 18.99 7.06
N LEU A 521 5.62 19.90 6.22
CA LEU A 521 5.49 19.62 4.78
C LEU A 521 6.85 19.34 4.11
N ALA A 522 7.89 20.10 4.47
CA ALA A 522 9.26 19.84 4.02
C ALA A 522 9.76 18.47 4.49
N THR A 523 9.45 18.10 5.74
CA THR A 523 9.75 16.77 6.28
C THR A 523 9.08 15.67 5.48
N GLN A 524 7.81 15.84 5.11
CA GLN A 524 7.09 14.88 4.27
C GLN A 524 7.70 14.78 2.87
N PHE A 525 8.01 15.90 2.22
CA PHE A 525 8.68 15.91 0.91
C PHE A 525 10.04 15.22 0.95
N LEU A 526 10.86 15.54 1.95
CA LEU A 526 12.18 14.95 2.11
C LEU A 526 12.08 13.45 2.38
N THR A 527 11.18 13.03 3.27
CA THR A 527 10.97 11.61 3.59
C THR A 527 10.52 10.83 2.36
N TYR A 528 9.58 11.39 1.59
CA TYR A 528 9.10 10.78 0.36
C TYR A 528 10.20 10.70 -0.71
N GLY A 529 10.98 11.78 -0.89
CA GLY A 529 12.01 11.84 -1.93
C GLY A 529 13.30 11.09 -1.61
N THR A 530 13.64 10.93 -0.33
CA THR A 530 14.92 10.30 0.10
C THR A 530 14.73 8.95 0.79
N GLY A 531 13.50 8.58 1.16
CA GLY A 531 13.21 7.36 1.91
C GLY A 531 13.59 7.42 3.39
N ARG A 532 14.06 8.57 3.91
CA ARG A 532 14.39 8.74 5.34
C ARG A 532 13.79 10.03 5.91
N PRO A 533 13.28 10.01 7.15
CA PRO A 533 12.94 11.26 7.83
C PRO A 533 14.21 12.05 8.20
N PRO A 534 14.12 13.39 8.32
CA PRO A 534 15.18 14.21 8.85
C PRO A 534 15.46 13.85 10.31
N GLY A 535 16.74 13.68 10.65
CA GLY A 535 17.21 13.40 12.01
C GLY A 535 17.71 14.64 12.73
N PHE A 536 18.31 14.44 13.91
CA PHE A 536 18.87 15.53 14.72
C PHE A 536 19.91 16.37 13.96
N ARG A 537 20.75 15.74 13.13
CA ARG A 537 21.80 16.40 12.36
C ARG A 537 21.27 17.28 11.21
N ASP A 538 20.03 17.06 10.80
CA ASP A 538 19.43 17.77 9.66
C ASP A 538 18.69 19.06 10.08
N ARG A 539 18.62 19.36 11.39
CA ARG A 539 17.80 20.44 11.94
C ARG A 539 18.12 21.82 11.37
N ASP A 540 19.39 22.18 11.28
CA ASP A 540 19.81 23.50 10.79
C ASP A 540 19.52 23.64 9.29
N ALA A 541 19.72 22.57 8.52
CA ALA A 541 19.38 22.54 7.10
C ALA A 541 17.86 22.66 6.87
N MET A 542 17.04 21.97 7.67
CA MET A 542 15.58 22.09 7.64
C MET A 542 15.12 23.50 8.01
N ALA A 543 15.70 24.11 9.05
CA ALA A 543 15.40 25.49 9.42
C ALA A 543 15.74 26.47 8.28
N GLY A 544 16.88 26.27 7.61
CA GLY A 544 17.27 27.06 6.45
C GLY A 544 16.29 26.96 5.27
N ILE A 545 15.79 25.75 4.96
CA ILE A 545 14.75 25.52 3.94
C ILE A 545 13.49 26.32 4.25
N VAL A 546 13.00 26.23 5.50
CA VAL A 546 11.80 26.93 5.95
C VAL A 546 11.99 28.45 5.88
N GLN A 547 13.13 28.95 6.38
CA GLN A 547 13.42 30.38 6.38
C GLN A 547 13.45 30.98 4.96
N ARG A 548 14.14 30.32 4.02
CA ARG A 548 14.18 30.78 2.62
C ARG A 548 12.81 30.73 1.96
N THR A 549 12.03 29.69 2.25
CA THR A 549 10.65 29.58 1.76
C THR A 549 9.76 30.69 2.30
N MET A 550 9.87 31.04 3.59
CA MET A 550 9.14 32.16 4.19
C MET A 550 9.51 33.50 3.56
N GLN A 551 10.79 33.74 3.28
CA GLN A 551 11.26 34.94 2.57
C GLN A 551 10.67 35.05 1.16
N ALA A 552 10.42 33.90 0.51
CA ALA A 552 9.79 33.77 -0.79
C ALA A 552 8.25 33.60 -0.71
N ARG A 553 7.59 34.20 0.30
CA ARG A 553 6.12 34.22 0.50
C ARG A 553 5.47 32.89 0.90
N GLY A 554 6.24 31.84 1.18
CA GLY A 554 5.76 30.64 1.86
C GLY A 554 5.00 29.64 0.98
N GLY A 555 5.24 29.63 -0.33
CA GLY A 555 4.53 28.78 -1.29
C GLY A 555 4.92 27.30 -1.25
N VAL A 556 3.97 26.40 -1.53
CA VAL A 556 4.18 24.93 -1.54
C VAL A 556 5.19 24.47 -2.59
N ARG A 557 5.18 25.08 -3.78
CA ARG A 557 6.12 24.75 -4.86
C ARG A 557 7.51 25.28 -4.56
N THR A 558 7.58 26.49 -4.02
CA THR A 558 8.82 27.07 -3.52
C THR A 558 9.43 26.17 -2.43
N LEU A 559 8.63 25.68 -1.48
CA LEU A 559 9.11 24.73 -0.46
C LEU A 559 9.69 23.45 -1.09
N LEU A 560 9.03 22.90 -2.10
CA LEU A 560 9.51 21.72 -2.81
C LEU A 560 10.85 21.99 -3.51
N HIS A 561 11.02 23.15 -4.16
CA HIS A 561 12.30 23.58 -4.74
C HIS A 561 13.39 23.71 -3.69
N GLU A 562 13.09 24.32 -2.56
CA GLU A 562 14.05 24.49 -1.45
C GLU A 562 14.47 23.14 -0.85
N VAL A 563 13.55 22.18 -0.75
CA VAL A 563 13.88 20.79 -0.36
C VAL A 563 14.79 20.14 -1.39
N ILE A 564 14.43 20.18 -2.68
CA ILE A 564 15.20 19.53 -3.75
C ILE A 564 16.60 20.15 -3.92
N GLY A 565 16.72 21.47 -3.78
CA GLY A 565 17.99 22.18 -3.87
C GLY A 565 18.86 22.09 -2.61
N SER A 566 18.37 21.48 -1.52
CA SER A 566 19.12 21.35 -0.28
C SER A 566 20.14 20.21 -0.33
N SER A 567 21.20 20.32 0.48
CA SER A 567 22.17 19.24 0.69
C SER A 567 21.54 17.94 1.21
N LEU A 568 20.41 18.04 1.92
CA LEU A 568 19.66 16.87 2.40
C LEU A 568 19.10 16.04 1.24
N PHE A 569 18.75 16.70 0.13
CA PHE A 569 18.24 16.05 -1.07
C PHE A 569 19.31 15.80 -2.12
N THR A 570 20.33 16.66 -2.27
CA THR A 570 21.40 16.45 -3.25
C THR A 570 22.48 15.49 -2.76
N GLY A 571 22.62 15.32 -1.44
CA GLY A 571 23.65 14.48 -0.82
C GLY A 571 25.00 15.19 -0.64
N ASP A 572 25.08 16.50 -0.87
CA ASP A 572 26.30 17.29 -0.65
C ASP A 572 26.51 17.54 0.85
N HIS A 573 27.00 16.55 1.59
CA HIS A 573 27.41 16.76 2.97
C HIS A 573 28.78 17.44 3.00
N GLU A 574 28.82 18.77 3.16
CA GLU A 574 29.98 19.40 3.80
C GLU A 574 30.07 18.82 5.22
N ILE A 575 31.13 18.08 5.49
CA ILE A 575 31.56 17.80 6.86
C ILE A 575 32.00 19.15 7.41
N SER A 576 31.10 19.88 8.09
CA SER A 576 31.51 21.05 8.87
C SER A 576 32.52 20.56 9.91
N PRO A 577 33.80 21.00 9.86
CA PRO A 577 34.74 20.66 10.91
C PRO A 577 34.21 21.28 12.20
N TYR A 578 33.95 20.43 13.19
CA TYR A 578 33.66 20.84 14.55
C TYR A 578 34.77 21.81 15.00
N GLN A 579 34.47 23.10 15.10
CA GLN A 579 35.32 24.05 15.83
C GLN A 579 34.95 23.91 17.31
N PRO A 580 35.85 23.40 18.17
CA PRO A 580 35.60 23.40 19.61
C PRO A 580 35.50 24.86 20.07
N VAL A 581 34.30 25.23 20.52
CA VAL A 581 34.08 26.51 21.20
C VAL A 581 34.97 26.53 22.44
N GLY A 582 35.81 27.55 22.51
CA GLY A 582 36.82 27.73 23.56
C GLY A 582 36.24 27.60 24.97
N ALA A 583 36.99 26.91 25.81
CA ALA A 583 36.74 26.80 27.23
C ALA A 583 36.72 28.18 27.90
N THR A 584 35.54 28.63 28.33
CA THR A 584 35.43 29.64 29.40
C THR A 584 34.67 29.04 30.57
N SER A 585 35.45 28.60 31.55
CA SER A 585 35.17 28.51 32.99
C SER A 585 33.72 28.26 33.45
N ARG A 586 33.43 27.03 33.88
CA ARG A 586 32.50 26.78 34.98
C ARG A 586 33.18 27.09 36.32
N PRO A 587 32.48 27.65 37.32
CA PRO A 587 32.73 27.34 38.71
C PRO A 587 31.85 26.18 39.15
N ASP A 588 32.50 25.29 39.89
CA ASP A 588 32.03 24.04 40.47
C ASP A 588 30.90 24.20 41.49
N SER A 589 30.01 23.20 41.55
CA SER A 589 29.77 22.46 42.80
C SER A 589 28.92 21.20 42.60
N VAL A 590 29.55 20.03 42.83
CA VAL A 590 29.06 18.81 43.52
C VAL A 590 27.93 18.03 42.82
N ALA A 591 28.18 16.93 42.09
CA ALA A 591 28.66 15.58 42.45
C ALA A 591 27.63 14.65 43.14
N ALA A 592 27.60 13.40 42.65
CA ALA A 592 26.73 12.24 42.92
C ALA A 592 25.42 12.22 42.10
N ASP A 593 25.05 11.17 41.36
CA ASP A 593 25.39 9.76 41.46
C ASP A 593 25.31 9.09 40.07
N ALA A 594 26.23 8.17 39.81
CA ALA A 594 26.34 7.44 38.56
C ALA A 594 25.72 6.05 38.75
N ARG A 595 24.61 5.77 38.06
CA ARG A 595 24.14 4.43 37.67
C ARG A 595 22.95 4.55 36.71
N ASP A 596 22.95 3.68 35.70
CA ASP A 596 21.93 3.42 34.68
C ASP A 596 21.72 4.42 33.53
N ASN A 597 22.58 4.30 32.51
CA ASN A 597 22.28 4.67 31.13
C ASN A 597 22.38 3.44 30.21
N HIS A 598 21.34 2.61 30.21
CA HIS A 598 21.03 1.73 29.08
C HIS A 598 19.52 1.83 28.78
N ARG A 599 19.15 2.81 27.96
CA ARG A 599 17.85 2.83 27.29
C ARG A 599 18.08 2.84 25.78
N PHE A 600 17.89 1.66 25.20
CA PHE A 600 17.85 1.44 23.75
C PHE A 600 16.71 2.27 23.14
N LEU A 601 17.07 3.08 22.15
CA LEU A 601 16.15 3.73 21.21
C LEU A 601 15.75 2.68 20.18
N MET A 602 14.49 2.24 20.20
CA MET A 602 13.86 1.50 19.11
C MET A 602 13.27 2.52 18.13
N THR A 603 14.04 2.87 17.10
CA THR A 603 13.54 3.56 15.90
C THR A 603 12.80 2.57 15.02
N GLU A 604 11.51 2.80 14.78
CA GLU A 604 10.73 2.05 13.78
C GLU A 604 11.27 2.35 12.38
N VAL A 605 11.73 1.29 11.70
CA VAL A 605 12.10 1.28 10.29
C VAL A 605 10.82 1.09 9.48
N LEU A 606 10.46 2.07 8.64
CA LEU A 606 9.39 1.93 7.66
C LEU A 606 9.85 0.98 6.53
N PRO A 607 9.05 -0.04 6.14
CA PRO A 607 9.40 -0.91 5.01
C PRO A 607 9.15 -0.21 3.67
N PRO A 608 9.99 -0.45 2.63
CA PRO A 608 9.78 0.09 1.29
C PRO A 608 8.62 -0.63 0.58
N VAL A 609 7.71 0.14 -0.03
CA VAL A 609 6.56 -0.38 -0.80
C VAL A 609 6.94 -0.45 -2.28
N LEU A 610 7.02 -1.67 -2.82
CA LEU A 610 7.03 -1.95 -4.26
C LEU A 610 5.64 -2.50 -4.66
N HIS A 611 5.04 -1.94 -5.72
CA HIS A 611 3.95 -2.56 -6.49
C HIS A 611 4.48 -2.89 -7.90
N PRO A 612 4.02 -3.98 -8.57
CA PRO A 612 2.65 -4.49 -8.53
C PRO A 612 2.50 -6.02 -8.27
N ALA A 613 1.31 -6.39 -7.79
CA ALA A 613 0.66 -7.72 -7.85
C ALA A 613 1.54 -8.98 -7.74
N VAL A 614 1.89 -9.39 -6.51
CA VAL A 614 2.26 -10.76 -6.13
C VAL A 614 1.60 -11.06 -4.77
N PRO A 615 1.09 -12.28 -4.48
CA PRO A 615 0.48 -12.59 -3.19
C PRO A 615 1.50 -12.41 -2.05
N LEU A 616 1.11 -11.66 -1.02
CA LEU A 616 1.91 -11.37 0.17
C LEU A 616 2.42 -12.67 0.84
N VAL A 617 3.73 -12.91 0.75
CA VAL A 617 4.46 -13.74 1.71
C VAL A 617 4.81 -12.83 2.89
N ALA A 618 4.36 -13.19 4.09
CA ALA A 618 4.57 -12.43 5.31
C ALA A 618 6.07 -12.41 5.66
N GLN A 619 6.66 -11.22 5.82
CA GLN A 619 7.97 -11.08 6.48
C GLN A 619 7.78 -10.92 8.00
N PRO A 620 8.67 -11.52 8.83
CA PRO A 620 8.54 -11.53 10.28
C PRO A 620 9.16 -10.26 10.89
N VAL A 621 8.41 -9.54 11.73
CA VAL A 621 8.98 -8.57 12.67
C VAL A 621 8.86 -9.18 14.06
N ALA A 622 9.96 -9.78 14.54
CA ALA A 622 10.07 -10.29 15.89
C ALA A 622 10.34 -9.12 16.86
N ALA A 623 9.30 -8.68 17.56
CA ALA A 623 9.42 -7.95 18.82
C ALA A 623 8.56 -8.69 19.86
N GLU A 624 9.22 -9.35 20.80
CA GLU A 624 8.57 -9.95 21.97
C GLU A 624 7.99 -8.85 22.86
N LEU A 625 6.66 -8.75 22.93
CA LEU A 625 5.98 -7.98 23.98
C LEU A 625 5.67 -8.91 25.16
N PRO A 626 6.05 -8.55 26.40
CA PRO A 626 5.80 -9.37 27.57
C PRO A 626 4.36 -9.22 28.10
N GLY A 627 3.71 -10.36 28.40
CA GLY A 627 2.97 -10.57 29.65
C GLY A 627 1.50 -10.11 29.78
N ASN A 628 0.60 -11.09 29.66
CA ASN A 628 -0.58 -11.32 30.52
C ASN A 628 -1.71 -10.28 30.59
N TYR A 629 -2.78 -10.46 29.79
CA TYR A 629 -4.13 -10.21 30.34
C TYR A 629 -4.70 -11.52 30.86
N ILE A 630 -5.14 -11.55 32.12
CA ILE A 630 -5.83 -12.71 32.69
C ILE A 630 -7.30 -12.58 32.28
N PHE A 631 -7.85 -13.52 31.49
CA PHE A 631 -9.30 -13.57 31.33
C PHE A 631 -9.91 -14.19 32.60
N ALA A 632 -11.04 -13.67 33.09
CA ALA A 632 -11.64 -14.15 34.34
C ALA A 632 -12.20 -15.59 34.25
N ASP A 633 -12.52 -16.08 33.04
CA ASP A 633 -13.05 -17.42 32.76
C ASP A 633 -12.39 -18.06 31.51
N GLU A 634 -11.13 -18.47 31.65
CA GLU A 634 -10.35 -19.13 30.57
C GLU A 634 -10.68 -20.62 30.43
N ARG A 635 -10.88 -21.07 29.19
CA ARG A 635 -10.81 -22.49 28.82
C ARG A 635 -9.80 -22.67 27.70
N SER A 636 -9.14 -23.83 27.69
CA SER A 636 -8.22 -24.23 26.63
C SER A 636 -8.86 -25.32 25.77
N VAL A 637 -8.47 -25.35 24.51
CA VAL A 637 -8.76 -26.45 23.59
C VAL A 637 -7.51 -26.78 22.80
N ASP A 638 -7.19 -28.07 22.76
CA ASP A 638 -6.13 -28.58 21.90
C ASP A 638 -6.70 -28.83 20.52
N VAL A 639 -6.00 -28.35 19.51
CA VAL A 639 -6.42 -28.44 18.12
C VAL A 639 -5.28 -28.93 17.24
N ARG A 640 -5.65 -29.53 16.12
CA ARG A 640 -4.74 -29.70 15.00
C ARG A 640 -4.90 -28.53 14.03
N VAL A 641 -3.79 -27.94 13.61
CA VAL A 641 -3.77 -26.80 12.69
C VAL A 641 -3.47 -27.28 11.28
N MET A 642 -4.40 -27.05 10.35
CA MET A 642 -4.17 -27.26 8.92
C MET A 642 -3.68 -25.97 8.28
N GLY A 643 -2.75 -26.09 7.33
CA GLY A 643 -2.09 -24.94 6.69
C GLY A 643 -0.70 -24.61 7.26
N LEU A 644 -0.15 -25.40 8.21
CA LEU A 644 1.24 -25.32 8.67
C LEU A 644 2.17 -26.18 7.81
N PHE A 645 2.19 -25.97 6.50
CA PHE A 645 2.93 -26.84 5.58
C PHE A 645 4.42 -26.49 5.42
N PHE A 646 4.89 -25.37 5.98
CA PHE A 646 6.33 -25.07 6.15
C PHE A 646 6.54 -24.26 7.45
N PRO A 647 7.75 -24.26 8.04
CA PRO A 647 8.00 -23.73 9.39
C PRO A 647 7.60 -22.27 9.59
N GLU A 648 7.83 -21.41 8.59
CA GLU A 648 7.55 -19.97 8.64
C GLU A 648 6.03 -19.66 8.70
N ARG A 649 5.16 -20.64 8.40
CA ARG A 649 3.70 -20.48 8.58
C ARG A 649 3.27 -20.50 10.04
N VAL A 650 4.11 -20.94 10.96
CA VAL A 650 3.84 -20.88 12.41
C VAL A 650 3.63 -19.42 12.84
N ASP A 651 4.47 -18.51 12.36
CA ASP A 651 4.34 -17.09 12.68
C ASP A 651 3.12 -16.46 12.01
N ALA A 652 2.80 -16.85 10.78
CA ALA A 652 1.54 -16.45 10.14
C ALA A 652 0.30 -16.93 10.93
N PHE A 653 0.32 -18.15 11.49
CA PHE A 653 -0.76 -18.66 12.34
C PHE A 653 -0.83 -17.93 13.69
N ARG A 654 0.32 -17.62 14.31
CA ARG A 654 0.41 -16.78 15.51
C ARG A 654 -0.18 -15.39 15.26
N MET A 655 0.21 -14.75 14.16
CA MET A 655 -0.29 -13.43 13.77
C MET A 655 -1.78 -13.44 13.46
N LEU A 656 -2.29 -14.50 12.86
CA LEU A 656 -3.72 -14.69 12.65
C LEU A 656 -4.47 -14.73 13.98
N LEU A 657 -4.01 -15.55 14.94
CA LEU A 657 -4.70 -15.71 16.21
C LEU A 657 -4.67 -14.45 17.08
N ARG A 658 -3.65 -13.59 16.93
CA ARG A 658 -3.60 -12.27 17.58
C ARG A 658 -4.72 -11.31 17.14
N GLN A 659 -5.39 -11.59 16.03
CA GLN A 659 -6.50 -10.76 15.53
C GLN A 659 -7.84 -11.08 16.23
N PHE A 660 -7.90 -12.16 17.01
CA PHE A 660 -9.07 -12.52 17.78
C PHE A 660 -8.91 -12.03 19.23
N PRO A 661 -9.69 -11.03 19.67
CA PRO A 661 -9.52 -10.46 21.01
C PRO A 661 -9.90 -11.42 22.15
N ASP A 662 -10.69 -12.45 21.83
CA ASP A 662 -11.26 -13.45 22.74
C ASP A 662 -10.57 -14.82 22.64
N VAL A 663 -9.45 -14.91 21.90
CA VAL A 663 -8.70 -16.15 21.67
C VAL A 663 -7.20 -15.89 21.83
N ARG A 664 -6.45 -16.86 22.35
CA ARG A 664 -4.99 -16.81 22.46
C ARG A 664 -4.35 -18.13 22.10
N LEU A 665 -3.24 -18.07 21.41
CA LEU A 665 -2.39 -19.23 21.19
C LEU A 665 -1.48 -19.42 22.42
N ARG A 666 -1.59 -20.56 23.11
CA ARG A 666 -0.69 -20.95 24.20
C ARG A 666 0.57 -21.61 23.68
N SER A 667 0.39 -22.52 22.73
CA SER A 667 1.47 -23.26 22.09
C SER A 667 1.05 -23.58 20.67
N VAL A 668 2.05 -23.67 19.79
CA VAL A 668 1.91 -24.24 18.45
C VAL A 668 3.21 -24.95 18.16
N ASP A 669 3.08 -26.21 17.79
CA ASP A 669 4.19 -27.08 17.44
C ASP A 669 4.07 -27.42 15.96
N TYR A 670 5.12 -27.10 15.21
CA TYR A 670 5.16 -27.30 13.77
C TYR A 670 5.22 -28.78 13.40
N ASP A 671 6.07 -29.54 14.09
CA ASP A 671 6.36 -30.93 13.75
C ASP A 671 5.15 -31.85 13.94
N THR A 672 4.32 -31.54 14.93
CA THR A 672 3.09 -32.27 15.26
C THR A 672 1.83 -31.62 14.66
N ALA A 673 1.96 -30.41 14.11
CA ALA A 673 0.86 -29.53 13.69
C ALA A 673 -0.22 -29.34 14.78
N GLN A 674 0.16 -29.40 16.07
CA GLN A 674 -0.75 -29.23 17.20
C GLN A 674 -0.62 -27.83 17.80
N ALA A 675 -1.74 -27.31 18.31
CA ALA A 675 -1.79 -26.05 19.02
C ALA A 675 -2.73 -26.12 20.21
N THR A 676 -2.33 -25.53 21.33
CA THR A 676 -3.25 -25.27 22.44
C THR A 676 -3.75 -23.85 22.29
N ILE A 677 -5.07 -23.69 22.14
CA ILE A 677 -5.74 -22.41 21.99
C ILE A 677 -6.57 -22.15 23.25
N GLN A 678 -6.32 -21.02 23.89
CA GLN A 678 -7.16 -20.48 24.94
C GLN A 678 -8.24 -19.58 24.38
N TYR A 679 -9.42 -19.60 25.00
CA TYR A 679 -10.52 -18.71 24.65
C TYR A 679 -11.29 -18.26 25.88
N ALA A 680 -11.88 -17.06 25.79
CA ALA A 680 -12.74 -16.52 26.82
C ALA A 680 -14.13 -17.18 26.73
N SER A 681 -14.46 -18.05 27.68
CA SER A 681 -15.70 -18.85 27.62
C SER A 681 -16.99 -18.04 27.80
N ASN A 682 -16.87 -16.81 28.31
CA ASN A 682 -17.96 -15.85 28.48
C ASN A 682 -18.15 -14.88 27.28
N ALA A 683 -17.20 -14.87 26.33
CA ALA A 683 -17.27 -14.05 25.12
C ALA A 683 -18.47 -14.45 24.25
N ASP A 684 -19.06 -13.49 23.53
CA ASP A 684 -20.31 -13.71 22.77
C ASP A 684 -20.23 -14.90 21.80
N HIS A 685 -19.03 -15.16 21.23
CA HIS A 685 -18.80 -16.28 20.33
C HIS A 685 -18.72 -17.64 21.04
N PHE A 686 -18.42 -17.72 22.33
CA PHE A 686 -18.21 -18.97 23.06
C PHE A 686 -19.16 -19.18 24.25
N ARG A 687 -19.97 -18.17 24.57
CA ARG A 687 -20.95 -18.22 25.66
C ARG A 687 -21.89 -19.41 25.49
N ASN A 688 -21.98 -20.23 26.54
CA ASN A 688 -22.82 -21.45 26.60
C ASN A 688 -22.54 -22.47 25.48
N ALA A 689 -21.38 -22.41 24.82
CA ALA A 689 -21.02 -23.34 23.76
C ALA A 689 -20.53 -24.68 24.35
N SER A 690 -20.98 -25.80 23.79
CA SER A 690 -20.35 -27.10 24.03
C SER A 690 -18.94 -27.14 23.43
N HIS A 691 -18.11 -28.11 23.84
CA HIS A 691 -16.77 -28.28 23.28
C HIS A 691 -16.76 -28.39 21.74
N GLU A 692 -17.72 -29.13 21.17
CA GLU A 692 -17.88 -29.22 19.71
C GLU A 692 -18.27 -27.89 19.07
N GLN A 693 -19.14 -27.12 19.72
CA GLN A 693 -19.53 -25.79 19.22
C GLN A 693 -18.37 -24.80 19.30
N VAL A 694 -17.53 -24.87 20.33
CA VAL A 694 -16.30 -24.07 20.43
C VAL A 694 -15.35 -24.42 19.29
N MET A 695 -15.10 -25.72 19.05
CA MET A 695 -14.23 -26.18 17.97
C MET A 695 -14.71 -25.72 16.59
N GLN A 696 -16.01 -25.88 16.33
CA GLN A 696 -16.61 -25.45 15.07
C GLN A 696 -16.51 -23.93 14.89
N ARG A 697 -16.88 -23.14 15.91
CA ARG A 697 -16.83 -21.67 15.82
C ARG A 697 -15.40 -21.15 15.69
N LEU A 698 -14.45 -21.77 16.39
CA LEU A 698 -13.04 -21.44 16.28
C LEU A 698 -12.53 -21.73 14.86
N ASN A 699 -12.88 -22.89 14.30
CA ASN A 699 -12.54 -23.25 12.92
C ASN A 699 -13.15 -22.28 11.90
N ASP A 700 -14.43 -21.97 12.01
CA ASP A 700 -15.12 -21.06 11.08
C ASP A 700 -14.50 -19.66 11.09
N ARG A 701 -14.17 -19.15 12.29
CA ARG A 701 -13.49 -17.85 12.44
C ARG A 701 -12.09 -17.86 11.86
N ILE A 702 -11.29 -18.90 12.15
CA ILE A 702 -9.94 -19.06 11.60
C ILE A 702 -9.98 -19.16 10.07
N ARG A 703 -10.91 -19.94 9.50
CA ARG A 703 -11.09 -20.06 8.04
C ARG A 703 -11.54 -18.76 7.40
N GLN A 704 -12.51 -18.07 8.01
CA GLN A 704 -13.00 -16.80 7.49
C GLN A 704 -11.89 -15.75 7.47
N GLN A 705 -11.20 -15.57 8.59
CA GLN A 705 -10.16 -14.55 8.72
C GLN A 705 -8.93 -14.84 7.86
N SER A 706 -8.55 -16.12 7.73
CA SER A 706 -7.43 -16.54 6.89
C SER A 706 -7.80 -16.72 5.41
N ARG A 707 -9.05 -16.47 5.01
CA ARG A 707 -9.57 -16.77 3.66
C ARG A 707 -9.33 -18.23 3.24
N GLY A 708 -9.42 -19.15 4.20
CA GLY A 708 -9.21 -20.59 4.01
C GLY A 708 -7.76 -21.04 4.05
N LEU A 709 -6.79 -20.14 4.29
CA LEU A 709 -5.37 -20.50 4.37
C LEU A 709 -5.01 -21.30 5.62
N PHE A 710 -5.80 -21.18 6.69
CA PHE A 710 -5.69 -21.98 7.90
C PHE A 710 -7.07 -22.53 8.29
N SER A 711 -7.07 -23.72 8.88
CA SER A 711 -8.26 -24.29 9.54
C SER A 711 -7.81 -25.09 10.77
N VAL A 712 -8.73 -25.34 11.70
CA VAL A 712 -8.44 -26.18 12.87
C VAL A 712 -9.43 -27.34 12.96
N ALA A 713 -8.93 -28.47 13.45
CA ALA A 713 -9.70 -29.70 13.64
C ALA A 713 -9.34 -30.34 14.98
N HIS A 714 -10.10 -31.36 15.37
CA HIS A 714 -9.77 -32.17 16.54
C HIS A 714 -8.37 -32.79 16.41
N PRO A 715 -7.57 -32.84 17.49
CA PRO A 715 -6.39 -33.68 17.54
C PRO A 715 -6.83 -35.11 17.20
N GLY A 716 -6.26 -35.69 16.14
CA GLY A 716 -6.67 -37.01 15.66
C GLY A 716 -6.59 -38.08 16.76
N LYS A 717 -7.39 -39.14 16.63
CA LYS A 717 -7.53 -40.20 17.65
C LYS A 717 -6.27 -41.04 17.90
N LEU A 718 -5.27 -40.95 17.01
CA LEU A 718 -4.02 -41.69 17.11
C LEU A 718 -2.97 -40.82 17.83
N PRO A 719 -2.42 -41.30 18.97
CA PRO A 719 -1.31 -40.63 19.65
C PRO A 719 -0.12 -40.45 18.70
N HIS A 720 0.63 -39.36 18.84
CA HIS A 720 1.77 -39.08 17.96
C HIS A 720 2.87 -40.16 18.05
N GLU A 721 2.98 -40.81 19.21
CA GLU A 721 3.97 -41.85 19.51
C GLU A 721 3.76 -43.14 18.70
N VAL A 722 2.57 -43.34 18.10
CA VAL A 722 2.29 -44.49 17.25
C VAL A 722 2.36 -44.16 15.75
N LEU A 723 2.66 -42.90 15.40
CA LEU A 723 2.79 -42.46 14.01
C LEU A 723 4.21 -42.69 13.51
N GLU A 724 4.32 -43.03 12.23
CA GLU A 724 5.60 -43.13 11.55
C GLU A 724 5.87 -41.83 10.77
N LYS A 725 7.08 -41.28 10.92
CA LYS A 725 7.55 -40.11 10.14
C LYS A 725 8.19 -40.59 8.84
N ILE A 726 7.58 -40.24 7.72
CA ILE A 726 8.12 -40.48 6.37
C ILE A 726 8.64 -39.17 5.79
N GLU A 727 9.89 -39.18 5.34
CA GLU A 727 10.56 -38.03 4.74
C GLU A 727 10.89 -38.32 3.26
N ILE A 728 10.37 -37.51 2.33
CA ILE A 728 10.48 -37.71 0.88
C ILE A 728 11.15 -36.48 0.26
N SER A 729 12.31 -36.65 -0.35
CA SER A 729 12.97 -35.62 -1.14
C SER A 729 12.19 -35.33 -2.43
N ILE A 730 12.05 -34.06 -2.81
CA ILE A 730 11.26 -33.67 -3.99
C ILE A 730 12.08 -32.78 -4.92
N SER A 731 12.16 -33.19 -6.18
CA SER A 731 12.76 -32.41 -7.26
C SER A 731 11.78 -31.38 -7.81
N GLY A 732 12.20 -30.10 -7.90
CA GLY A 732 11.35 -29.01 -8.40
C GLY A 732 10.45 -28.36 -7.35
N LEU A 733 10.66 -28.65 -6.06
CA LEU A 733 10.03 -27.93 -4.96
C LEU A 733 10.75 -26.58 -4.76
N ASP A 734 10.46 -25.59 -5.63
CA ASP A 734 11.20 -24.32 -5.70
C ASP A 734 10.35 -23.08 -5.33
N CYS A 735 9.12 -23.28 -4.82
CA CYS A 735 8.18 -22.18 -4.54
C CYS A 735 7.11 -22.54 -3.49
N ASP A 736 6.49 -21.53 -2.87
CA ASP A 736 5.39 -21.72 -1.91
C ASP A 736 4.18 -22.46 -2.50
N ALA A 737 3.84 -22.16 -3.75
CA ALA A 737 2.75 -22.83 -4.45
C ALA A 737 3.07 -24.32 -4.72
N CYS A 738 4.35 -24.63 -4.88
CA CYS A 738 4.89 -25.96 -5.09
C CYS A 738 4.78 -26.77 -3.77
N SER A 739 5.18 -26.15 -2.64
CA SER A 739 4.98 -26.67 -1.28
C SER A 739 3.51 -26.94 -0.96
N LEU A 740 2.63 -25.99 -1.27
CA LEU A 740 1.19 -26.17 -1.07
C LEU A 740 0.63 -27.32 -1.89
N ALA A 741 1.03 -27.46 -3.16
CA ALA A 741 0.56 -28.53 -4.03
C ALA A 741 0.97 -29.92 -3.50
N VAL A 742 2.23 -30.07 -3.07
CA VAL A 742 2.73 -31.31 -2.46
C VAL A 742 2.02 -31.63 -1.15
N HIS A 743 1.85 -30.64 -0.27
CA HIS A 743 1.10 -30.78 0.97
C HIS A 743 -0.34 -31.25 0.72
N ASP A 744 -1.04 -30.64 -0.23
CA ASP A 744 -2.41 -31.01 -0.60
C ASP A 744 -2.52 -32.45 -1.11
N ILE A 745 -1.53 -32.92 -1.88
CA ILE A 745 -1.49 -34.30 -2.37
C ILE A 745 -1.36 -35.28 -1.20
N LEU A 746 -0.43 -35.02 -0.27
CA LEU A 746 -0.14 -35.91 0.85
C LEU A 746 -1.29 -35.96 1.87
N THR A 747 -1.84 -34.80 2.26
CA THR A 747 -2.94 -34.70 3.24
C THR A 747 -4.26 -35.34 2.77
N ARG A 748 -4.42 -35.58 1.47
CA ARG A 748 -5.58 -36.28 0.90
C ARG A 748 -5.43 -37.81 0.89
N GLN A 749 -4.23 -38.33 1.17
CA GLN A 749 -4.02 -39.78 1.21
C GLN A 749 -4.64 -40.37 2.48
N GLN A 750 -5.26 -41.54 2.33
CA GLN A 750 -5.78 -42.28 3.46
C GLN A 750 -4.62 -42.72 4.36
N GLY A 751 -4.78 -42.60 5.68
CA GLY A 751 -3.71 -42.96 6.64
C GLY A 751 -2.68 -41.86 6.91
N VAL A 752 -2.67 -40.77 6.14
CA VAL A 752 -1.87 -39.57 6.47
C VAL A 752 -2.58 -38.76 7.55
N VAL A 753 -1.89 -38.55 8.67
CA VAL A 753 -2.40 -37.83 9.84
C VAL A 753 -2.10 -36.35 9.73
N HIS A 754 -0.89 -36.00 9.28
CA HIS A 754 -0.51 -34.66 8.83
C HIS A 754 0.71 -34.72 7.92
N ALA A 755 0.92 -33.69 7.11
CA ALA A 755 2.06 -33.59 6.22
C ALA A 755 2.55 -32.14 6.10
N THR A 756 3.83 -31.96 5.78
CA THR A 756 4.48 -30.68 5.49
C THR A 756 5.34 -30.82 4.24
N ALA A 757 5.66 -29.70 3.59
CA ALA A 757 6.49 -29.64 2.40
C ALA A 757 7.28 -28.32 2.37
N SER A 758 8.60 -28.41 2.54
CA SER A 758 9.50 -27.25 2.61
C SER A 758 10.31 -27.14 1.32
N PHE A 759 10.13 -26.03 0.58
CA PHE A 759 10.96 -25.77 -0.61
C PHE A 759 12.39 -25.39 -0.23
N ALA A 760 12.61 -24.81 0.95
CA ALA A 760 13.93 -24.50 1.48
C ALA A 760 14.74 -25.79 1.70
N ASP A 761 14.10 -26.83 2.24
CA ASP A 761 14.74 -28.12 2.52
C ASP A 761 14.60 -29.11 1.36
N ARG A 762 13.76 -28.80 0.36
CA ARG A 762 13.39 -29.67 -0.77
C ARG A 762 12.85 -31.04 -0.33
N VAL A 763 12.13 -31.05 0.78
CA VAL A 763 11.64 -32.26 1.45
C VAL A 763 10.16 -32.11 1.82
N ALA A 764 9.41 -33.20 1.66
CA ALA A 764 8.09 -33.36 2.23
C ALA A 764 8.11 -34.39 3.36
N ILE A 765 7.46 -34.07 4.48
CA ILE A 765 7.35 -34.95 5.64
C ILE A 765 5.88 -35.32 5.79
N ALA A 766 5.57 -36.61 5.90
CA ALA A 766 4.25 -37.10 6.22
C ALA A 766 4.30 -37.97 7.47
N TRP A 767 3.42 -37.69 8.42
CA TRP A 767 3.20 -38.53 9.58
C TRP A 767 2.00 -39.42 9.32
N ILE A 768 2.23 -40.72 9.35
CA ILE A 768 1.27 -41.72 8.87
C ILE A 768 0.88 -42.69 9.98
N ASP A 769 -0.32 -43.23 9.89
CA ASP A 769 -0.65 -44.51 10.52
C ASP A 769 -0.04 -45.63 9.68
N PRO A 770 1.02 -46.31 10.17
CA PRO A 770 1.71 -47.35 9.41
C PRO A 770 0.83 -48.58 9.12
N LYS A 771 -0.36 -48.68 9.74
CA LYS A 771 -1.36 -49.72 9.42
C LYS A 771 -2.24 -49.35 8.24
N ALA A 772 -2.27 -48.07 7.84
CA ALA A 772 -3.21 -47.53 6.85
C ALA A 772 -2.53 -47.03 5.57
N THR A 773 -1.22 -46.72 5.60
CA THR A 773 -0.45 -46.35 4.40
C THR A 773 1.05 -46.60 4.60
N SER A 774 1.85 -46.40 3.55
CA SER A 774 3.31 -46.56 3.56
C SER A 774 4.02 -45.50 2.71
N ARG A 775 5.35 -45.42 2.82
CA ARG A 775 6.19 -44.55 1.98
C ARG A 775 5.91 -44.76 0.48
N GLU A 776 5.82 -46.00 0.03
CA GLU A 776 5.62 -46.33 -1.39
C GLU A 776 4.30 -45.77 -1.93
N GLU A 777 3.23 -45.81 -1.13
CA GLU A 777 1.92 -45.27 -1.51
C GLU A 777 1.96 -43.73 -1.62
N LEU A 778 2.66 -43.06 -0.71
CA LEU A 778 2.86 -41.61 -0.76
C LEU A 778 3.68 -41.18 -1.98
N GLU A 779 4.77 -41.88 -2.27
CA GLU A 779 5.60 -41.62 -3.44
C GLU A 779 4.83 -41.89 -4.74
N GLN A 780 3.99 -42.92 -4.79
CA GLN A 780 3.10 -43.18 -5.93
C GLN A 780 2.06 -42.06 -6.12
N ALA A 781 1.48 -41.54 -5.04
CA ALA A 781 0.53 -40.44 -5.10
C ALA A 781 1.17 -39.13 -5.62
N LEU A 782 2.41 -38.85 -5.19
CA LEU A 782 3.22 -37.74 -5.68
C LEU A 782 3.57 -37.91 -7.17
N LYS A 783 4.09 -39.09 -7.57
CA LYS A 783 4.43 -39.39 -8.97
C LYS A 783 3.20 -39.30 -9.89
N LYS A 784 2.04 -39.80 -9.46
CA LYS A 784 0.76 -39.70 -10.21
C LYS A 784 0.32 -38.25 -10.44
N SER A 785 0.77 -37.34 -9.58
CA SER A 785 0.49 -35.91 -9.67
C SER A 785 1.61 -35.12 -10.39
N ASN A 786 2.50 -35.82 -11.11
CA ASN A 786 3.67 -35.27 -11.81
C ASN A 786 4.67 -34.55 -10.89
N VAL A 787 4.78 -34.96 -9.62
CA VAL A 787 5.82 -34.50 -8.71
C VAL A 787 7.05 -35.40 -8.88
N ALA A 788 8.20 -34.82 -9.22
CA ALA A 788 9.43 -35.55 -9.41
C ALA A 788 10.10 -35.88 -8.07
N ILE A 789 10.49 -37.13 -7.88
CA ILE A 789 11.20 -37.64 -6.69
C ILE A 789 12.56 -38.14 -7.20
N PRO A 790 13.69 -37.67 -6.64
CA PRO A 790 15.01 -38.19 -7.00
C PRO A 790 15.13 -39.68 -6.64
N GLU A 791 15.86 -40.44 -7.45
CA GLU A 791 16.10 -41.88 -7.20
C GLU A 791 16.91 -42.14 -5.92
#